data_AF-A0AAD6VH83-F1
#
_entry.id   AF-A0AAD6VH83-F1
#
_cell.length_a   1.000
_cell.length_b   1.000
_cell.length_c   1.000
_cell.angle_alpha   90.00
_cell.angle_beta   90.00
_cell.angle_gamma   90.00
#
_symmetry.space_group_name_H-M   'P 1'
#
loop_
_entity.id
_entity.type
_entity.pdbx_description
1 polymer ?
#
loop_
_entity_poly.entity_id
_entity_poly.type
_entity_poly.pdbx_seq_one_letter_code
_entity_poly.pdbx_strand_id
1 'polypeptide(L)'
;MSSPPTLLSTVQSFKTHAFPPNGNHAFSPPAEETCAALTSLIQTSEQLSTSLDSYQTMPLSNPKLVSLLRQQASISQSLHASNQNMQQTIDALRKRSGTNYGEDIPMDPQAIVGWCIERLQTWAKLAGLETYKEDGRETGILLAGTVLVVEVELSVNHEDPLNPKLDVASVKTSYAIPNSDSGVTSNTDGSSSLDAFLAGTIQKFCDELKNAEEVRDPLQVAKLGTSVLNQLRYLVMLDRLAAGKEDGGVRWFVDVDQLCSVLETLSRSEAEVVASSLAVDRAPLDIYLLRCHALPLPYLVSPSISFLVYVSPQVYLSTKKCCSPTTPPESKLPKLDIPFDQLRSYLSTKQKGVTMAVLLLAPLSGSQLFPASMSMPSLISRPTFSLVPSGSELEHVFPQTVELATDSQQHVWILDFTHGGQFPGVVMSQSRLREIELVVNPLSGMDSLTPSMMSFGTGSWVALLLNPLNPVSSERYTAIYRSPTGLHPPLQLRLTLPEEPGFLLGKVPVHSMKEVWGILEVVREQCWLNEILLGCHWTTEGLATDVNDLPADDSDATEDELHAILNGTMIPRKIPVNVSLPQRPDSLFDPSLDPLTMSPVDRRTRILMTCPERPPISGVVEITVAYDETRSRGLSVELNGAMGCDMKPDTLEEIARRGGTLGLSGRLWANSRGMS
;
A
#
# COMPACT_ATOMS: atom_id res chain seq x y z
N MET A 1 -32.44 -21.74 -30.79
CA MET A 1 -32.87 -23.08 -31.24
C MET A 1 -31.89 -24.10 -30.68
N SER A 2 -32.27 -24.86 -29.65
CA SER A 2 -31.39 -25.89 -29.06
C SER A 2 -31.32 -27.10 -29.96
N SER A 3 -30.11 -27.45 -30.42
CA SER A 3 -29.88 -28.74 -31.08
C SER A 3 -30.24 -29.88 -30.11
N PRO A 4 -30.86 -30.98 -30.59
CA PRO A 4 -31.15 -32.13 -29.74
C PRO A 4 -29.87 -32.66 -29.09
N PRO A 5 -29.91 -33.09 -27.80
CA PRO A 5 -28.74 -33.61 -27.12
C PRO A 5 -28.22 -34.83 -27.89
N THR A 6 -26.95 -34.77 -28.28
CA THR A 6 -26.27 -35.89 -28.91
C THR A 6 -25.85 -36.90 -27.84
N LEU A 7 -25.71 -38.18 -28.21
CA LEU A 7 -25.19 -39.24 -27.32
C LEU A 7 -23.83 -38.88 -26.69
N LEU A 8 -23.06 -38.02 -27.35
CA LEU A 8 -21.78 -37.54 -26.85
C LEU A 8 -21.95 -36.44 -25.78
N SER A 9 -22.93 -35.54 -25.93
CA SER A 9 -23.23 -34.50 -24.94
C SER A 9 -23.80 -35.05 -23.62
N THR A 10 -24.51 -36.17 -23.65
CA THR A 10 -25.03 -36.84 -22.45
C THR A 10 -23.95 -37.57 -21.65
N VAL A 11 -22.90 -38.08 -22.31
CA VAL A 11 -21.75 -38.72 -21.64
C VAL A 11 -20.78 -37.68 -21.08
N GLN A 12 -20.70 -36.50 -21.71
CA GLN A 12 -19.72 -35.50 -21.33
C GLN A 12 -20.06 -34.74 -20.04
N SER A 13 -21.34 -34.62 -19.64
CA SER A 13 -21.73 -34.05 -18.35
C SER A 13 -21.01 -34.75 -17.18
N PHE A 14 -20.76 -36.05 -17.31
CA PHE A 14 -20.02 -36.87 -16.34
C PHE A 14 -18.49 -36.76 -16.45
N LYS A 15 -17.97 -36.12 -17.50
CA LYS A 15 -16.52 -35.90 -17.69
C LYS A 15 -16.07 -34.53 -17.16
N THR A 16 -16.98 -33.55 -17.13
CA THR A 16 -16.75 -32.21 -16.56
C THR A 16 -17.05 -32.13 -15.07
N HIS A 17 -18.05 -32.87 -14.57
CA HIS A 17 -18.26 -33.06 -13.15
C HIS A 17 -17.37 -34.18 -12.63
N ALA A 18 -16.12 -33.85 -12.28
CA ALA A 18 -15.28 -34.77 -11.54
C ALA A 18 -15.97 -35.10 -10.21
N PHE A 19 -16.19 -36.39 -9.92
CA PHE A 19 -16.66 -36.83 -8.61
C PHE A 19 -15.82 -36.15 -7.52
N PRO A 20 -16.44 -35.60 -6.46
CA PRO A 20 -15.69 -34.95 -5.40
C PRO A 20 -14.65 -35.94 -4.83
N PRO A 21 -13.36 -35.55 -4.71
CA PRO A 21 -12.27 -36.48 -4.41
C PRO A 21 -12.43 -37.22 -3.07
N ASN A 22 -13.28 -36.71 -2.18
CA ASN A 22 -13.52 -37.24 -0.84
C ASN A 22 -14.94 -37.84 -0.65
N GLY A 23 -15.73 -38.00 -1.72
CA GLY A 23 -17.14 -38.44 -1.65
C GLY A 23 -17.39 -39.96 -1.64
N ASN A 24 -16.33 -40.78 -1.63
CA ASN A 24 -16.47 -42.24 -1.81
C ASN A 24 -16.92 -43.00 -0.55
N HIS A 25 -17.22 -42.31 0.55
CA HIS A 25 -17.67 -42.93 1.81
C HIS A 25 -19.17 -42.69 2.03
N ALA A 26 -19.91 -43.76 2.36
CA ALA A 26 -21.37 -43.77 2.51
C ALA A 26 -21.94 -42.85 3.61
N PHE A 27 -21.07 -42.31 4.47
CA PHE A 27 -21.43 -41.39 5.55
C PHE A 27 -20.82 -39.98 5.39
N SER A 28 -20.26 -39.64 4.23
CA SER A 28 -19.77 -38.29 3.98
C SER A 28 -20.92 -37.36 3.56
N PRO A 29 -20.92 -36.08 3.95
CA PRO A 29 -21.97 -35.12 3.56
C PRO A 29 -22.25 -35.03 2.04
N PRO A 30 -21.29 -35.18 1.10
CA PRO A 30 -21.58 -35.23 -0.34
C PRO A 30 -21.99 -36.61 -0.90
N ALA A 31 -22.26 -37.62 -0.05
CA ALA A 31 -22.58 -38.97 -0.50
C ALA A 31 -23.92 -39.05 -1.27
N GLU A 32 -24.91 -38.25 -0.90
CA GLU A 32 -26.23 -38.23 -1.54
C GLU A 32 -26.15 -37.68 -2.98
N GLU A 33 -25.39 -36.60 -3.18
CA GLU A 33 -25.11 -36.03 -4.51
C GLU A 33 -24.33 -37.01 -5.39
N THR A 34 -23.37 -37.74 -4.80
CA THR A 34 -22.57 -38.76 -5.50
C THR A 34 -23.44 -39.94 -5.93
N CYS A 35 -24.34 -40.41 -5.07
CA CYS A 35 -25.32 -41.46 -5.40
C CYS A 35 -26.33 -41.01 -6.47
N ALA A 36 -26.81 -39.77 -6.41
CA ALA A 36 -27.70 -39.21 -7.44
C ALA A 36 -26.99 -39.12 -8.80
N ALA A 37 -25.72 -38.69 -8.83
CA ALA A 37 -24.90 -38.66 -10.04
C ALA A 37 -24.65 -40.06 -10.61
N LEU A 38 -24.37 -41.06 -9.78
CA LEU A 38 -24.22 -42.46 -10.21
C LEU A 38 -25.51 -43.04 -10.77
N THR A 39 -26.65 -42.73 -10.15
CA THR A 39 -27.97 -43.17 -10.64
C THR A 39 -28.29 -42.54 -11.99
N SER A 40 -27.97 -41.25 -12.16
CA SER A 40 -28.08 -40.56 -13.45
C SER A 40 -27.17 -41.17 -14.52
N LEU A 41 -25.96 -41.59 -14.16
CA LEU A 41 -25.02 -42.26 -15.06
C LEU A 41 -25.57 -43.63 -15.52
N ILE A 42 -26.15 -44.41 -14.60
CA ILE A 42 -26.78 -45.69 -14.92
C ILE A 42 -27.95 -45.48 -15.88
N GLN A 43 -28.84 -44.53 -15.58
CA GLN A 43 -30.01 -44.24 -16.40
C GLN A 43 -29.64 -43.72 -17.80
N THR A 44 -28.59 -42.89 -17.90
CA THR A 44 -28.09 -42.42 -19.20
C THR A 44 -27.41 -43.54 -19.99
N SER A 45 -26.72 -44.48 -19.33
CA SER A 45 -26.18 -45.69 -19.97
C SER A 45 -27.29 -46.61 -20.51
N GLU A 46 -28.38 -46.78 -19.78
CA GLU A 46 -29.56 -47.54 -20.24
C GLU A 46 -30.24 -46.86 -21.43
N GLN A 47 -30.39 -45.53 -21.40
CA GLN A 47 -30.90 -44.75 -22.53
C GLN A 47 -29.99 -44.86 -23.77
N LEU A 48 -28.68 -44.92 -23.56
CA LEU A 48 -27.69 -45.15 -24.62
C LEU A 48 -27.82 -46.54 -25.22
N SER A 49 -27.94 -47.57 -24.37
CA SER A 49 -28.10 -48.97 -24.81
C SER A 49 -29.39 -49.15 -25.61
N THR A 50 -30.51 -48.63 -25.10
CA THR A 50 -31.82 -48.71 -25.78
C THR A 50 -31.83 -47.92 -27.09
N SER A 51 -31.16 -46.77 -27.14
CA SER A 51 -30.97 -46.01 -28.38
C SER A 51 -30.12 -46.80 -29.38
N LEU A 52 -28.99 -47.38 -28.96
CA LEU A 52 -28.13 -48.22 -29.81
C LEU A 52 -28.85 -49.45 -30.34
N ASP A 53 -29.64 -50.15 -29.52
CA ASP A 53 -30.46 -51.28 -29.94
C ASP A 53 -31.51 -50.86 -30.97
N SER A 54 -32.12 -49.68 -30.80
CA SER A 54 -33.06 -49.15 -31.80
C SER A 54 -32.38 -48.86 -33.14
N TYR A 55 -31.14 -48.35 -33.13
CA TYR A 55 -30.35 -48.12 -34.34
C TYR A 55 -29.83 -49.41 -34.98
N GLN A 56 -29.61 -50.48 -34.19
CA GLN A 56 -29.18 -51.78 -34.67
C GLN A 56 -30.24 -52.47 -35.56
N THR A 57 -31.52 -52.18 -35.32
CA THR A 57 -32.65 -52.71 -36.12
C THR A 57 -32.92 -51.93 -37.41
N MET A 58 -32.26 -50.79 -37.62
CA MET A 58 -32.49 -49.93 -38.77
C MET A 58 -31.75 -50.48 -40.01
N PRO A 59 -32.43 -50.80 -41.13
CA PRO A 59 -31.77 -51.29 -42.33
C PRO A 59 -31.00 -50.15 -43.00
N LEU A 60 -29.71 -50.06 -42.71
CA LEU A 60 -28.76 -49.10 -43.30
C LEU A 60 -28.39 -49.53 -44.73
N SER A 61 -29.37 -49.61 -45.63
CA SER A 61 -29.17 -50.04 -47.02
C SER A 61 -28.56 -48.97 -47.93
N ASN A 62 -28.46 -47.72 -47.48
CA ASN A 62 -27.95 -46.60 -48.26
C ASN A 62 -26.53 -46.19 -47.83
N PRO A 63 -25.47 -46.56 -48.58
CA PRO A 63 -24.09 -46.25 -48.22
C PRO A 63 -23.79 -44.74 -48.24
N LYS A 64 -24.54 -43.95 -49.03
CA LYS A 64 -24.40 -42.48 -49.06
C LYS A 64 -24.89 -41.84 -47.77
N LEU A 65 -25.97 -42.35 -47.19
CA LEU A 65 -26.49 -41.88 -45.89
C LEU A 65 -25.51 -42.22 -44.76
N VAL A 66 -24.95 -43.44 -44.75
CA VAL A 66 -23.91 -43.83 -43.79
C VAL A 66 -22.67 -42.94 -43.90
N SER A 67 -22.25 -42.62 -45.12
CA SER A 67 -21.12 -41.70 -45.35
C SER A 67 -21.41 -40.28 -44.86
N LEU A 68 -22.61 -39.75 -45.09
CA LEU A 68 -23.01 -38.42 -44.62
C LEU A 68 -23.13 -38.37 -43.08
N LEU A 69 -23.66 -39.42 -42.45
CA LEU A 69 -23.72 -39.51 -40.99
C LEU A 69 -22.33 -39.62 -40.36
N ARG A 70 -21.40 -40.37 -40.97
CA ARG A 70 -19.99 -40.40 -40.54
C ARG A 70 -19.33 -39.03 -40.68
N GLN A 71 -19.58 -38.34 -41.77
CA GLN A 71 -19.06 -36.99 -41.99
C GLN A 71 -19.64 -36.00 -40.96
N GLN A 72 -20.95 -36.03 -40.71
CA GLN A 72 -21.59 -35.19 -39.70
C GLN A 72 -21.06 -35.48 -38.29
N ALA A 73 -20.92 -36.76 -37.92
CA ALA A 73 -20.35 -37.17 -36.63
C ALA A 73 -18.90 -36.68 -36.47
N SER A 74 -18.09 -36.80 -37.54
CA SER A 74 -16.71 -36.30 -37.55
C SER A 74 -16.65 -34.78 -37.41
N ILE A 75 -17.52 -34.03 -38.09
CA ILE A 75 -17.61 -32.57 -37.97
C ILE A 75 -18.05 -32.17 -36.55
N SER A 76 -19.10 -32.80 -36.01
CA SER A 76 -19.56 -32.50 -34.65
C SER A 76 -18.50 -32.83 -33.61
N GLN A 77 -17.79 -33.95 -33.77
CA GLN A 77 -16.70 -34.33 -32.88
C GLN A 77 -15.53 -33.35 -32.96
N SER A 78 -15.17 -32.90 -34.16
CA SER A 78 -14.08 -31.93 -34.37
C SER A 78 -14.42 -30.56 -33.77
N LEU A 79 -15.62 -30.04 -34.03
CA LEU A 79 -16.11 -28.78 -33.46
C LEU A 79 -16.13 -28.86 -31.93
N HIS A 80 -16.60 -29.97 -31.40
CA HIS A 80 -16.66 -30.21 -29.97
C HIS A 80 -15.29 -30.35 -29.31
N ALA A 81 -14.37 -31.12 -29.90
CA ALA A 81 -12.99 -31.23 -29.42
C ALA A 81 -12.28 -29.87 -29.49
N SER A 82 -12.56 -29.06 -30.51
CA SER A 82 -12.07 -27.70 -30.64
C SER A 82 -12.59 -26.79 -29.52
N ASN A 83 -13.89 -26.82 -29.22
CA ASN A 83 -14.47 -26.05 -28.12
C ASN A 83 -13.89 -26.46 -26.76
N GLN A 84 -13.73 -27.76 -26.50
CA GLN A 84 -13.13 -28.23 -25.24
C GLN A 84 -11.66 -27.81 -25.12
N ASN A 85 -10.89 -27.95 -26.20
CA ASN A 85 -9.49 -27.51 -26.22
C ASN A 85 -9.38 -25.99 -26.05
N MET A 86 -10.31 -25.22 -26.64
CA MET A 86 -10.39 -23.78 -26.46
C MET A 86 -10.69 -23.40 -25.01
N GLN A 87 -11.69 -24.03 -24.37
CA GLN A 87 -12.00 -23.81 -22.95
C GLN A 87 -10.81 -24.16 -22.05
N GLN A 88 -10.18 -25.32 -22.25
CA GLN A 88 -9.00 -25.72 -21.47
C GLN A 88 -7.82 -24.77 -21.66
N THR A 89 -7.60 -24.30 -22.89
CA THR A 89 -6.54 -23.33 -23.20
C THR A 89 -6.84 -21.99 -22.56
N ILE A 90 -8.08 -21.50 -22.64
CA ILE A 90 -8.50 -20.25 -21.98
C ILE A 90 -8.35 -20.37 -20.47
N ASP A 91 -8.80 -21.47 -19.86
CA ASP A 91 -8.66 -21.70 -18.42
C ASP A 91 -7.19 -21.78 -18.00
N ALA A 92 -6.34 -22.44 -18.78
CA ALA A 92 -4.90 -22.51 -18.54
C ALA A 92 -4.23 -21.14 -18.67
N LEU A 93 -4.64 -20.33 -19.66
CA LEU A 93 -4.16 -18.97 -19.84
C LEU A 93 -4.65 -18.04 -18.71
N ARG A 94 -5.88 -18.20 -18.23
CA ARG A 94 -6.45 -17.44 -17.09
C ARG A 94 -5.79 -17.79 -15.76
N LYS A 95 -5.43 -19.06 -15.55
CA LYS A 95 -4.76 -19.55 -14.34
C LYS A 95 -3.26 -19.24 -14.31
N ARG A 96 -2.69 -18.71 -15.41
CA ARG A 96 -1.28 -18.33 -15.45
C ARG A 96 -1.02 -17.13 -14.55
N SER A 97 -0.20 -17.31 -13.53
CA SER A 97 0.22 -16.25 -12.61
C SER A 97 0.91 -15.12 -13.38
N GLY A 98 0.50 -13.88 -13.11
CA GLY A 98 1.13 -12.66 -13.65
C GLY A 98 0.53 -12.12 -14.95
N THR A 99 -0.47 -12.77 -15.56
CA THR A 99 -1.20 -12.24 -16.73
C THR A 99 -2.69 -12.07 -16.41
N ASN A 100 -3.17 -10.82 -16.42
CA ASN A 100 -4.58 -10.50 -16.20
C ASN A 100 -5.20 -10.04 -17.53
N TYR A 101 -6.14 -10.81 -18.09
CA TYR A 101 -6.73 -10.57 -19.41
C TYR A 101 -8.00 -9.70 -19.36
N GLY A 102 -8.33 -9.13 -18.20
CA GLY A 102 -9.55 -8.35 -18.00
C GLY A 102 -10.76 -9.21 -17.63
N GLU A 103 -11.91 -8.57 -17.44
CA GLU A 103 -13.20 -9.23 -17.19
C GLU A 103 -14.00 -9.39 -18.49
N ASP A 104 -14.76 -10.48 -18.59
CA ASP A 104 -15.64 -10.77 -19.74
C ASP A 104 -16.95 -9.99 -19.60
N ILE A 105 -16.93 -8.70 -19.94
CA ILE A 105 -18.10 -7.82 -19.81
C ILE A 105 -19.05 -8.07 -21.00
N PRO A 106 -20.37 -8.27 -20.77
CA PRO A 106 -21.33 -8.41 -21.85
C PRO A 106 -21.37 -7.18 -22.75
N MET A 107 -21.48 -7.40 -24.06
CA MET A 107 -21.61 -6.33 -25.06
C MET A 107 -23.02 -5.73 -25.07
N ASP A 108 -24.03 -6.47 -24.63
CA ASP A 108 -25.40 -5.99 -24.51
C ASP A 108 -25.55 -5.14 -23.23
N PRO A 109 -25.84 -3.83 -23.33
CA PRO A 109 -26.01 -2.96 -22.17
C PRO A 109 -27.10 -3.43 -21.20
N GLN A 110 -28.15 -4.09 -21.71
CA GLN A 110 -29.23 -4.62 -20.87
C GLN A 110 -28.77 -5.80 -20.01
N ALA A 111 -27.79 -6.57 -20.50
CA ALA A 111 -27.23 -7.72 -19.79
C ALA A 111 -26.20 -7.31 -18.72
N ILE A 112 -25.68 -6.08 -18.74
CA ILE A 112 -24.63 -5.62 -17.81
C ILE A 112 -25.13 -5.65 -16.35
N VAL A 113 -26.38 -5.21 -16.11
CA VAL A 113 -26.94 -5.17 -14.75
C VAL A 113 -27.04 -6.56 -14.15
N GLY A 114 -27.64 -7.50 -14.89
CA GLY A 114 -27.74 -8.90 -14.45
C GLY A 114 -26.38 -9.54 -14.25
N TRP A 115 -25.45 -9.32 -15.19
CA TRP A 115 -24.08 -9.81 -15.11
C TRP A 115 -23.33 -9.26 -13.89
N CYS A 116 -23.48 -7.96 -13.58
CA CYS A 116 -22.83 -7.34 -12.42
C CYS A 116 -23.28 -7.98 -11.10
N ILE A 117 -24.59 -8.22 -10.97
CA ILE A 117 -25.18 -8.88 -9.79
C ILE A 117 -24.68 -10.32 -9.67
N GLU A 118 -24.72 -11.09 -10.76
CA GLU A 118 -24.20 -12.46 -10.80
C GLU A 118 -22.69 -12.51 -10.49
N ARG A 119 -21.94 -11.50 -10.93
CA ARG A 119 -20.50 -11.41 -10.69
C ARG A 119 -20.18 -11.13 -9.24
N LEU A 120 -20.89 -10.19 -8.61
CA LEU A 120 -20.79 -9.92 -7.17
C LEU A 120 -21.12 -11.18 -6.35
N GLN A 121 -22.18 -11.90 -6.72
CA GLN A 121 -22.52 -13.18 -6.09
C GLN A 121 -21.40 -14.22 -6.25
N THR A 122 -20.82 -14.31 -7.46
CA THR A 122 -19.70 -15.22 -7.73
C THR A 122 -18.50 -14.89 -6.86
N TRP A 123 -18.13 -13.61 -6.72
CA TRP A 123 -17.02 -13.19 -5.87
C TRP A 123 -17.28 -13.44 -4.39
N ALA A 124 -18.49 -13.20 -3.90
CA ALA A 124 -18.85 -13.52 -2.53
C ALA A 124 -18.77 -15.03 -2.25
N LYS A 125 -19.30 -15.87 -3.15
CA LYS A 125 -19.15 -17.34 -3.05
C LYS A 125 -17.68 -17.77 -3.09
N LEU A 126 -16.87 -17.16 -3.95
CA LEU A 126 -15.42 -17.42 -4.03
C LEU A 126 -14.66 -16.94 -2.79
N ALA A 127 -15.16 -15.93 -2.09
CA ALA A 127 -14.63 -15.50 -0.80
C ALA A 127 -15.02 -16.47 0.33
N GLY A 128 -16.10 -17.23 0.15
CA GLY A 128 -16.63 -18.18 1.13
C GLY A 128 -17.88 -17.68 1.87
N LEU A 129 -18.58 -16.69 1.33
CA LEU A 129 -19.86 -16.20 1.84
C LEU A 129 -21.02 -16.90 1.13
N GLU A 130 -22.08 -17.18 1.88
CA GLU A 130 -23.37 -17.59 1.31
C GLU A 130 -24.10 -16.37 0.75
N THR A 131 -24.75 -16.53 -0.40
CA THR A 131 -25.38 -15.41 -1.11
C THR A 131 -26.85 -15.67 -1.32
N TYR A 132 -27.70 -14.76 -0.87
CA TYR A 132 -29.14 -14.79 -1.10
C TYR A 132 -29.53 -13.56 -1.91
N LYS A 133 -30.27 -13.77 -3.00
CA LYS A 133 -30.82 -12.70 -3.81
C LYS A 133 -32.25 -12.43 -3.35
N GLU A 134 -32.55 -11.19 -3.04
CA GLU A 134 -33.92 -10.77 -2.77
C GLU A 134 -34.49 -10.12 -4.03
N ASP A 135 -35.54 -10.74 -4.58
CA ASP A 135 -36.20 -10.24 -5.79
C ASP A 135 -37.28 -9.19 -5.41
N GLY A 136 -36.85 -7.94 -5.27
CA GLY A 136 -37.68 -6.75 -5.00
C GLY A 136 -37.64 -5.70 -6.13
N ARG A 137 -38.20 -4.50 -5.87
CA ARG A 137 -38.04 -3.32 -6.75
C ARG A 137 -36.59 -2.78 -6.71
N GLU A 138 -35.96 -2.86 -5.55
CA GLU A 138 -34.53 -2.75 -5.36
C GLU A 138 -33.96 -4.17 -5.34
N THR A 139 -32.83 -4.38 -6.03
CA THR A 139 -32.22 -5.71 -6.05
C THR A 139 -31.29 -5.81 -4.86
N GLY A 140 -31.75 -6.47 -3.80
CA GLY A 140 -30.97 -6.75 -2.61
C GLY A 140 -30.10 -8.00 -2.79
N ILE A 141 -28.84 -7.91 -2.38
CA ILE A 141 -27.94 -9.07 -2.27
C ILE A 141 -27.54 -9.18 -0.79
N LEU A 142 -27.97 -10.25 -0.14
CA LEU A 142 -27.55 -10.60 1.21
C LEU A 142 -26.35 -11.56 1.13
N LEU A 143 -25.22 -11.14 1.71
CA LEU A 143 -24.01 -11.94 1.83
C LEU A 143 -23.87 -12.36 3.30
N ALA A 144 -24.04 -13.65 3.58
CA ALA A 144 -24.00 -14.19 4.93
C ALA A 144 -22.72 -15.01 5.18
N GLY A 145 -22.02 -14.67 6.24
CA GLY A 145 -20.99 -15.48 6.89
C GLY A 145 -21.54 -16.12 8.17
N THR A 146 -20.64 -16.61 9.02
CA THR A 146 -20.99 -17.28 10.28
C THR A 146 -21.44 -16.29 11.34
N VAL A 147 -20.74 -15.16 11.43
CA VAL A 147 -20.93 -14.05 12.37
C VAL A 147 -21.28 -12.77 11.62
N LEU A 148 -20.63 -12.52 10.48
CA LEU A 148 -20.82 -11.34 9.63
C LEU A 148 -21.97 -11.51 8.65
N VAL A 149 -22.81 -10.49 8.53
CA VAL A 149 -23.80 -10.37 7.45
C VAL A 149 -23.61 -9.02 6.76
N VAL A 150 -23.51 -9.03 5.43
CA VAL A 150 -23.38 -7.84 4.58
C VAL A 150 -24.57 -7.77 3.63
N GLU A 151 -25.44 -6.79 3.83
CA GLU A 151 -26.58 -6.50 2.97
C GLU A 151 -26.17 -5.42 1.96
N VAL A 152 -26.29 -5.71 0.66
CA VAL A 152 -25.97 -4.78 -0.43
C VAL A 152 -27.26 -4.49 -1.20
N GLU A 153 -27.70 -3.24 -1.15
CA GLU A 153 -28.90 -2.76 -1.83
C GLU A 153 -28.50 -2.04 -3.12
N LEU A 154 -28.97 -2.53 -4.25
CA LEU A 154 -28.68 -1.97 -5.57
C LEU A 154 -29.94 -1.31 -6.14
N SER A 155 -29.79 -0.05 -6.55
CA SER A 155 -30.78 0.70 -7.30
C SER A 155 -30.48 0.61 -8.79
N VAL A 156 -31.49 0.26 -9.58
CA VAL A 156 -31.39 0.20 -11.05
C VAL A 156 -32.20 1.34 -11.63
N ASN A 157 -31.53 2.32 -12.21
CA ASN A 157 -32.19 3.40 -12.92
C ASN A 157 -32.60 2.93 -14.32
N HIS A 158 -33.92 2.84 -14.55
CA HIS A 158 -34.55 2.44 -15.81
C HIS A 158 -35.02 3.64 -16.68
N GLU A 159 -34.55 4.86 -16.41
CA GLU A 159 -34.88 6.05 -17.22
C GLU A 159 -34.54 5.87 -18.71
N ASP A 160 -33.45 5.14 -19.01
CA ASP A 160 -33.13 4.68 -20.36
C ASP A 160 -33.20 3.14 -20.42
N PRO A 161 -34.24 2.54 -21.04
CA PRO A 161 -34.37 1.09 -21.11
C PRO A 161 -33.29 0.42 -21.96
N LEU A 162 -32.57 1.17 -22.80
CA LEU A 162 -31.46 0.66 -23.61
C LEU A 162 -30.11 0.78 -22.89
N ASN A 163 -30.03 1.51 -21.78
CA ASN A 163 -28.81 1.67 -21.01
C ASN A 163 -29.12 1.82 -19.51
N PRO A 164 -29.59 0.74 -18.84
CA PRO A 164 -29.92 0.80 -17.43
C PRO A 164 -28.66 1.05 -16.60
N LYS A 165 -28.72 2.02 -15.69
CA LYS A 165 -27.59 2.38 -14.82
C LYS A 165 -27.74 1.72 -13.46
N LEU A 166 -26.68 1.08 -12.99
CA LEU A 166 -26.60 0.45 -11.67
C LEU A 166 -25.92 1.40 -10.69
N ASP A 167 -26.58 1.66 -9.56
CA ASP A 167 -26.07 2.46 -8.45
C ASP A 167 -26.23 1.69 -7.14
N VAL A 168 -25.22 1.77 -6.27
CA VAL A 168 -25.28 1.18 -4.93
C VAL A 168 -26.08 2.12 -4.04
N ALA A 169 -27.27 1.69 -3.62
CA ALA A 169 -28.18 2.50 -2.80
C ALA A 169 -27.72 2.51 -1.34
N SER A 170 -27.41 1.32 -0.80
CA SER A 170 -26.88 1.18 0.56
C SER A 170 -26.08 -0.11 0.71
N VAL A 171 -25.13 -0.11 1.63
CA VAL A 171 -24.48 -1.33 2.13
C VAL A 171 -24.58 -1.30 3.64
N LYS A 172 -25.00 -2.39 4.27
CA LYS A 172 -25.09 -2.51 5.72
C LYS A 172 -24.38 -3.77 6.20
N THR A 173 -23.49 -3.60 7.15
CA THR A 173 -22.85 -4.71 7.86
C THR A 173 -23.55 -4.93 9.20
N SER A 174 -23.72 -6.18 9.60
CA SER A 174 -24.24 -6.55 10.91
C SER A 174 -23.52 -7.79 11.44
N TYR A 175 -23.44 -7.88 12.77
CA TYR A 175 -22.76 -8.98 13.45
C TYR A 175 -23.79 -9.75 14.29
N ALA A 176 -23.89 -11.05 14.02
CA ALA A 176 -24.62 -11.97 14.87
C ALA A 176 -23.77 -12.24 16.11
N ILE A 177 -24.23 -11.84 17.30
CA ILE A 177 -23.54 -12.17 18.56
C ILE A 177 -24.09 -13.50 19.10
N PRO A 178 -23.32 -14.61 19.04
CA PRO A 178 -23.73 -15.85 19.68
C PRO A 178 -23.34 -15.82 21.15
N ASN A 179 -24.01 -15.05 22.02
CA ASN A 179 -24.05 -15.31 23.48
C ASN A 179 -24.96 -14.31 24.24
N SER A 180 -26.16 -14.78 24.59
CA SER A 180 -26.71 -14.68 25.95
C SER A 180 -27.44 -15.99 26.25
N ASP A 181 -27.38 -16.50 27.48
CA ASP A 181 -28.01 -17.75 27.98
C ASP A 181 -29.55 -17.82 27.85
N SER A 182 -30.14 -17.06 26.93
CA SER A 182 -31.57 -16.86 26.73
C SER A 182 -32.08 -17.26 25.34
N GLY A 183 -31.25 -17.84 24.46
CA GLY A 183 -31.70 -18.36 23.16
C GLY A 183 -32.18 -17.29 22.17
N VAL A 184 -31.89 -16.01 22.41
CA VAL A 184 -32.21 -14.90 21.51
C VAL A 184 -30.91 -14.36 20.91
N THR A 185 -30.75 -14.43 19.60
CA THR A 185 -29.69 -13.76 18.85
C THR A 185 -29.95 -12.25 18.85
N SER A 186 -29.15 -11.47 19.58
CA SER A 186 -29.12 -10.01 19.43
C SER A 186 -28.17 -9.62 18.30
N ASN A 187 -28.69 -8.96 17.27
CA ASN A 187 -27.86 -8.40 16.21
C ASN A 187 -27.28 -7.07 16.71
N THR A 188 -25.96 -6.91 16.66
CA THR A 188 -25.34 -5.58 16.76
C THR A 188 -25.16 -5.02 15.37
N ASP A 189 -25.65 -3.80 15.18
CA ASP A 189 -25.40 -3.02 13.97
C ASP A 189 -23.90 -2.86 13.76
N GLY A 190 -23.47 -3.00 12.51
CA GLY A 190 -22.08 -2.85 12.11
C GLY A 190 -21.64 -1.39 12.01
N SER A 191 -20.46 -1.19 11.42
CA SER A 191 -19.83 0.12 11.33
C SER A 191 -20.27 0.89 10.10
N SER A 192 -20.91 2.03 10.31
CA SER A 192 -21.27 2.97 9.23
C SER A 192 -20.09 3.41 8.36
N SER A 193 -18.86 3.42 8.91
CA SER A 193 -17.65 3.74 8.12
C SER A 193 -17.18 2.57 7.26
N LEU A 194 -17.33 1.33 7.74
CA LEU A 194 -17.07 0.13 6.93
C LEU A 194 -18.11 0.02 5.81
N ASP A 195 -19.38 0.28 6.13
CA ASP A 195 -20.51 0.31 5.20
C ASP A 195 -20.26 1.30 4.05
N ALA A 196 -19.89 2.53 4.38
CA ALA A 196 -19.56 3.56 3.39
C ALA A 196 -18.36 3.18 2.52
N PHE A 197 -17.36 2.49 3.08
CA PHE A 197 -16.20 2.02 2.35
C PHE A 197 -16.52 0.89 1.37
N LEU A 198 -17.31 -0.09 1.80
CA LEU A 198 -17.77 -1.19 0.94
C LEU A 198 -18.67 -0.65 -0.17
N ALA A 199 -19.62 0.23 0.17
CA ALA A 199 -20.47 0.93 -0.80
C ALA A 199 -19.62 1.70 -1.81
N GLY A 200 -18.62 2.47 -1.37
CA GLY A 200 -17.73 3.23 -2.25
C GLY A 200 -16.87 2.34 -3.15
N THR A 201 -16.40 1.19 -2.66
CA THR A 201 -15.60 0.25 -3.48
C THR A 201 -16.45 -0.41 -4.55
N ILE A 202 -17.65 -0.88 -4.19
CA ILE A 202 -18.61 -1.48 -5.14
C ILE A 202 -19.09 -0.42 -6.13
N GLN A 203 -19.37 0.80 -5.67
CA GLN A 203 -19.78 1.92 -6.53
C GLN A 203 -18.71 2.26 -7.57
N LYS A 204 -17.42 2.30 -7.20
CA LYS A 204 -16.33 2.51 -8.17
C LYS A 204 -16.32 1.45 -9.28
N PHE A 205 -16.61 0.21 -8.92
CA PHE A 205 -16.77 -0.88 -9.89
C PHE A 205 -18.00 -0.66 -10.78
N CYS A 206 -19.15 -0.28 -10.22
CA CYS A 206 -20.35 0.05 -10.98
C CYS A 206 -20.14 1.28 -11.90
N ASP A 207 -19.42 2.30 -11.44
CA ASP A 207 -19.14 3.51 -12.21
C ASP A 207 -18.28 3.23 -13.44
N GLU A 208 -17.26 2.37 -13.32
CA GLU A 208 -16.44 1.97 -14.45
C GLU A 208 -17.26 1.18 -15.50
N LEU A 209 -18.27 0.42 -15.05
CA LEU A 209 -19.21 -0.28 -15.94
C LEU A 209 -20.20 0.66 -16.65
N LYS A 210 -20.46 1.86 -16.11
CA LYS A 210 -21.32 2.87 -16.77
C LYS A 210 -20.64 3.51 -17.97
N ASN A 211 -19.32 3.45 -18.07
CA ASN A 211 -18.58 4.01 -19.20
C ASN A 211 -19.00 3.32 -20.50
N ALA A 212 -19.07 4.09 -21.59
CA ALA A 212 -19.36 3.59 -22.92
C ALA A 212 -18.27 2.59 -23.38
N GLU A 213 -18.64 1.65 -24.26
CA GLU A 213 -17.75 0.58 -24.74
C GLU A 213 -16.39 1.11 -25.25
N GLU A 214 -16.38 2.26 -25.95
CA GLU A 214 -15.17 2.87 -26.50
C GLU A 214 -14.18 3.38 -25.44
N VAL A 215 -14.66 3.67 -24.22
CA VAL A 215 -13.87 4.25 -23.13
C VAL A 215 -13.62 3.24 -22.00
N ARG A 216 -14.44 2.19 -21.93
CA ARG A 216 -14.40 1.19 -20.86
C ARG A 216 -13.11 0.37 -20.90
N ASP A 217 -12.37 0.39 -19.79
CA ASP A 217 -11.13 -0.37 -19.66
C ASP A 217 -11.38 -1.72 -18.94
N PRO A 218 -11.38 -2.87 -19.65
CA PRO A 218 -11.64 -4.17 -19.06
C PRO A 218 -10.58 -4.58 -18.03
N LEU A 219 -9.36 -4.02 -18.09
CA LEU A 219 -8.31 -4.28 -17.12
C LEU A 219 -8.57 -3.54 -15.81
N GLN A 220 -9.12 -2.32 -15.86
CA GLN A 220 -9.50 -1.59 -14.66
C GLN A 220 -10.69 -2.22 -13.96
N VAL A 221 -11.69 -2.67 -14.73
CA VAL A 221 -12.83 -3.44 -14.19
C VAL A 221 -12.34 -4.69 -13.45
N ALA A 222 -11.38 -5.43 -14.01
CA ALA A 222 -10.76 -6.58 -13.35
C ALA A 222 -9.96 -6.21 -12.09
N LYS A 223 -9.24 -5.08 -12.09
CA LYS A 223 -8.52 -4.58 -10.90
C LYS A 223 -9.48 -4.20 -9.79
N LEU A 224 -10.58 -3.52 -10.11
CA LEU A 224 -11.62 -3.15 -9.14
C LEU A 224 -12.35 -4.40 -8.62
N GLY A 225 -12.66 -5.35 -9.49
CA GLY A 225 -13.26 -6.63 -9.10
C GLY A 225 -12.37 -7.47 -8.18
N THR A 226 -11.07 -7.56 -8.47
CA THR A 226 -10.11 -8.23 -7.57
C THR A 226 -9.95 -7.48 -6.24
N SER A 227 -10.06 -6.15 -6.24
CA SER A 227 -10.09 -5.35 -5.01
C SER A 227 -11.31 -5.70 -4.15
N VAL A 228 -12.52 -5.73 -4.72
CA VAL A 228 -13.75 -6.15 -4.01
C VAL A 228 -13.61 -7.56 -3.46
N LEU A 229 -13.16 -8.52 -4.28
CA LEU A 229 -12.94 -9.90 -3.86
C LEU A 229 -11.94 -10.02 -2.69
N ASN A 230 -10.84 -9.27 -2.73
CA ASN A 230 -9.83 -9.29 -1.67
C ASN A 230 -10.36 -8.70 -0.36
N GLN A 231 -11.18 -7.65 -0.43
CA GLN A 231 -11.85 -7.08 0.75
C GLN A 231 -12.84 -8.09 1.36
N LEU A 232 -13.66 -8.76 0.53
CA LEU A 232 -14.57 -9.80 1.01
C LEU A 232 -13.81 -11.00 1.62
N ARG A 233 -12.71 -11.44 1.02
CA ARG A 233 -11.86 -12.50 1.58
C ARG A 233 -11.29 -12.14 2.94
N TYR A 234 -10.87 -10.89 3.11
CA TYR A 234 -10.39 -10.40 4.40
C TYR A 234 -11.49 -10.40 5.46
N LEU A 235 -12.70 -9.95 5.10
CA LEU A 235 -13.85 -9.99 5.99
C LEU A 235 -14.25 -11.43 6.37
N VAL A 236 -14.19 -12.38 5.43
CA VAL A 236 -14.42 -13.82 5.72
C VAL A 236 -13.35 -14.40 6.63
N MET A 237 -12.09 -13.98 6.47
CA MET A 237 -11.03 -14.39 7.39
C MET A 237 -11.31 -13.90 8.81
N LEU A 238 -11.73 -12.64 8.99
CA LEU A 238 -12.17 -12.13 10.29
C LEU A 238 -13.42 -12.86 10.81
N ASP A 239 -14.36 -13.21 9.95
CA ASP A 239 -15.57 -13.96 10.28
C ASP A 239 -15.23 -15.33 10.89
N ARG A 240 -14.28 -16.04 10.27
CA ARG A 240 -13.80 -17.34 10.77
C ARG A 240 -13.13 -17.23 12.13
N LEU A 241 -12.37 -16.17 12.37
CA LEU A 241 -11.73 -15.91 13.66
C LEU A 241 -12.73 -15.50 14.73
N ALA A 242 -13.74 -14.71 14.36
CA ALA A 242 -14.83 -14.32 15.26
C ALA A 242 -15.74 -15.48 15.65
N ALA A 243 -15.88 -16.50 14.81
CA ALA A 243 -16.61 -17.72 15.13
C ALA A 243 -15.93 -18.54 16.25
N GLY A 244 -14.61 -18.40 16.42
CA GLY A 244 -13.86 -18.99 17.53
C GLY A 244 -14.14 -18.25 18.84
N LYS A 245 -14.96 -18.84 19.73
CA LYS A 245 -15.33 -18.22 21.02
C LYS A 245 -14.14 -17.90 21.93
N GLU A 246 -13.02 -18.61 21.77
CA GLU A 246 -11.83 -18.44 22.64
C GLU A 246 -10.80 -17.44 22.10
N ASP A 247 -10.87 -17.07 20.81
CA ASP A 247 -9.85 -16.24 20.13
C ASP A 247 -10.23 -14.75 20.02
N GLY A 248 -11.11 -14.24 20.89
CA GLY A 248 -11.50 -12.82 20.91
C GLY A 248 -12.87 -12.50 20.29
N GLY A 249 -13.49 -13.43 19.58
CA GLY A 249 -14.89 -13.31 19.13
C GLY A 249 -15.18 -12.04 18.32
N VAL A 250 -16.24 -11.31 18.67
CA VAL A 250 -16.69 -10.10 17.93
C VAL A 250 -15.66 -8.94 18.00
N ARG A 251 -14.67 -9.01 18.90
CA ARG A 251 -13.60 -8.01 19.01
C ARG A 251 -12.79 -7.84 17.73
N TRP A 252 -12.68 -8.88 16.90
CA TRP A 252 -12.01 -8.81 15.58
C TRP A 252 -12.60 -7.76 14.64
N PHE A 253 -13.88 -7.41 14.81
CA PHE A 253 -14.56 -6.36 14.05
C PHE A 253 -14.64 -5.06 14.86
N VAL A 254 -15.11 -5.14 16.11
CA VAL A 254 -15.45 -3.97 16.92
C VAL A 254 -14.22 -3.20 17.40
N ASP A 255 -13.10 -3.88 17.68
CA ASP A 255 -11.91 -3.20 18.22
C ASP A 255 -11.32 -2.22 17.18
N VAL A 256 -11.41 -2.54 15.88
CA VAL A 256 -10.93 -1.65 14.81
C VAL A 256 -11.75 -0.37 14.78
N ASP A 257 -13.07 -0.45 14.85
CA ASP A 257 -13.95 0.73 14.84
C ASP A 257 -13.78 1.62 16.07
N GLN A 258 -13.69 1.01 17.24
CA GLN A 258 -13.42 1.74 18.48
C GLN A 258 -12.08 2.45 18.40
N LEU A 259 -11.06 1.76 17.90
CA LEU A 259 -9.74 2.32 17.70
C LEU A 259 -9.77 3.49 16.70
N CYS A 260 -10.50 3.39 15.58
CA CYS A 260 -10.64 4.48 14.62
C CYS A 260 -11.14 5.77 15.27
N SER A 261 -12.19 5.70 16.10
CA SER A 261 -12.75 6.85 16.81
C SER A 261 -11.75 7.51 17.76
N VAL A 262 -10.97 6.70 18.49
CA VAL A 262 -9.94 7.19 19.40
C VAL A 262 -8.79 7.84 18.64
N LEU A 263 -8.34 7.22 17.55
CA LEU A 263 -7.28 7.72 16.67
C LEU A 263 -7.67 9.03 15.97
N GLU A 264 -8.91 9.14 15.50
CA GLU A 264 -9.43 10.39 14.94
C GLU A 264 -9.48 11.52 15.98
N THR A 265 -9.85 11.21 17.22
CA THR A 265 -9.86 12.19 18.31
C THR A 265 -8.45 12.63 18.67
N LEU A 266 -7.48 11.71 18.70
CA LEU A 266 -6.07 12.02 18.91
C LEU A 266 -5.51 12.90 17.78
N SER A 267 -5.75 12.53 16.52
CA SER A 267 -5.27 13.34 15.39
C SER A 267 -5.88 14.74 15.35
N ARG A 268 -7.12 14.90 15.84
CA ARG A 268 -7.76 16.20 16.00
C ARG A 268 -7.04 17.06 17.04
N SER A 269 -6.77 16.52 18.23
CA SER A 269 -6.08 17.29 19.28
C SER A 269 -4.65 17.65 18.87
N GLU A 270 -3.95 16.74 18.20
CA GLU A 270 -2.62 17.01 17.64
C GLU A 270 -2.64 18.12 16.57
N ALA A 271 -3.62 18.10 15.66
CA ALA A 271 -3.78 19.14 14.66
C ALA A 271 -4.08 20.52 15.29
N GLU A 272 -4.88 20.57 16.34
CA GLU A 272 -5.17 21.81 17.07
C GLU A 272 -3.93 22.37 17.79
N VAL A 273 -3.08 21.50 18.37
CA VAL A 273 -1.80 21.90 18.97
C VAL A 273 -0.84 22.44 17.90
N VAL A 274 -0.74 21.80 16.74
CA VAL A 274 0.10 22.30 15.63
C VAL A 274 -0.42 23.64 15.11
N ALA A 275 -1.72 23.77 14.87
CA ALA A 275 -2.36 24.98 14.38
C ALA A 275 -2.13 26.17 15.33
N SER A 276 -2.35 25.95 16.64
CA SER A 276 -2.11 26.97 17.68
C SER A 276 -0.63 27.33 17.80
N SER A 277 0.30 26.36 17.70
CA SER A 277 1.75 26.63 17.74
C SER A 277 2.25 27.50 16.58
N LEU A 278 1.54 27.49 15.46
CA LEU A 278 1.87 28.25 14.25
C LEU A 278 1.05 29.53 14.11
N ALA A 279 0.09 29.78 15.01
CA ALA A 279 -0.91 30.84 14.91
C ALA A 279 -1.68 30.83 13.56
N VAL A 280 -2.07 29.63 13.10
CA VAL A 280 -2.87 29.44 11.88
C VAL A 280 -4.16 28.70 12.22
N ASP A 281 -5.26 29.00 11.51
CA ASP A 281 -6.57 28.37 11.74
C ASP A 281 -6.60 26.87 11.43
N ARG A 282 -5.70 26.39 10.56
CA ARG A 282 -5.60 25.00 10.10
C ARG A 282 -4.16 24.54 10.12
N ALA A 283 -3.93 23.31 10.59
CA ALA A 283 -2.59 22.73 10.62
C ALA A 283 -2.14 22.35 9.19
N PRO A 284 -0.96 22.78 8.74
CA PRO A 284 -0.37 22.29 7.50
C PRO A 284 -0.10 20.78 7.58
N LEU A 285 -0.61 20.00 6.61
CA LEU A 285 -0.47 18.54 6.60
C LEU A 285 0.99 18.08 6.69
N ASP A 286 1.91 18.77 6.01
CA ASP A 286 3.32 18.42 6.02
C ASP A 286 4.00 18.68 7.38
N ILE A 287 3.61 19.74 8.11
CA ILE A 287 4.09 19.96 9.49
C ILE A 287 3.47 18.94 10.45
N TYR A 288 2.19 18.64 10.28
CA TYR A 288 1.50 17.61 11.04
C TYR A 288 2.25 16.28 10.92
N LEU A 289 2.54 15.82 9.69
CA LEU A 289 3.23 14.56 9.47
C LEU A 289 4.66 14.54 10.03
N LEU A 290 5.37 15.67 10.07
CA LEU A 290 6.72 15.75 10.65
C LEU A 290 6.74 15.84 12.18
N ARG A 291 5.63 16.23 12.83
CA ARG A 291 5.61 16.52 14.27
C ARG A 291 4.71 15.58 15.06
N CYS A 292 3.61 15.13 14.50
CA CYS A 292 2.55 14.37 15.19
C CYS A 292 2.62 12.87 14.89
N HIS A 293 1.72 12.07 15.43
CA HIS A 293 1.60 10.68 14.99
C HIS A 293 1.17 10.60 13.52
N ALA A 294 1.48 9.49 12.85
CA ALA A 294 1.06 9.26 11.46
C ALA A 294 -0.46 9.37 11.35
N LEU A 295 -0.96 10.06 10.31
CA LEU A 295 -2.38 10.39 10.22
C LEU A 295 -3.20 9.11 9.96
N PRO A 296 -4.12 8.73 10.85
CA PRO A 296 -4.99 7.57 10.66
C PRO A 296 -6.02 7.86 9.57
N LEU A 297 -6.14 6.93 8.64
CA LEU A 297 -7.07 6.92 7.50
C LEU A 297 -7.86 5.60 7.57
N PRO A 298 -8.88 5.54 8.42
CA PRO A 298 -9.65 4.32 8.61
C PRO A 298 -10.43 3.98 7.33
N TYR A 299 -10.42 2.73 6.88
CA TYR A 299 -11.18 2.28 5.70
C TYR A 299 -10.84 3.03 4.40
N LEU A 300 -9.55 3.20 4.11
CA LEU A 300 -9.09 3.84 2.86
C LEU A 300 -8.88 2.83 1.73
N VAL A 301 -8.12 1.77 2.00
CA VAL A 301 -7.66 0.78 1.01
C VAL A 301 -8.25 -0.61 1.28
N SER A 302 -8.30 -0.97 2.55
CA SER A 302 -8.77 -2.24 3.09
C SER A 302 -9.81 -1.98 4.18
N PRO A 303 -10.60 -3.02 4.56
CA PRO A 303 -11.47 -2.98 5.74
C PRO A 303 -10.64 -3.01 7.05
N SER A 304 -9.70 -2.08 7.19
CA SER A 304 -8.81 -1.89 8.32
C SER A 304 -8.27 -0.44 8.36
N ILE A 305 -7.34 -0.15 9.27
CA ILE A 305 -6.75 1.19 9.42
C ILE A 305 -5.53 1.32 8.49
N SER A 306 -5.53 2.37 7.67
CA SER A 306 -4.34 2.83 6.94
C SER A 306 -3.73 4.03 7.67
N PHE A 307 -2.41 4.17 7.67
CA PHE A 307 -1.69 5.29 8.26
C PHE A 307 -0.92 6.03 7.17
N LEU A 308 -1.14 7.33 7.06
CA LEU A 308 -0.32 8.19 6.21
C LEU A 308 0.93 8.60 6.98
N VAL A 309 2.07 8.09 6.53
CA VAL A 309 3.36 8.19 7.22
C VAL A 309 4.15 9.40 6.75
N TYR A 310 4.22 9.58 5.43
CA TYR A 310 4.99 10.65 4.82
C TYR A 310 4.38 11.09 3.49
N VAL A 311 4.46 12.40 3.21
CA VAL A 311 4.09 13.00 1.92
C VAL A 311 5.25 13.86 1.44
N SER A 312 5.72 13.59 0.22
CA SER A 312 6.77 14.39 -0.41
C SER A 312 6.34 15.86 -0.57
N PRO A 313 7.27 16.82 -0.46
CA PRO A 313 6.95 18.24 -0.59
C PRO A 313 6.28 18.57 -1.93
N GLN A 314 6.67 17.88 -3.02
CA GLN A 314 6.07 18.06 -4.33
C GLN A 314 4.60 17.62 -4.35
N VAL A 315 4.30 16.45 -3.78
CA VAL A 315 2.92 15.94 -3.71
C VAL A 315 2.07 16.87 -2.86
N TYR A 316 2.53 17.22 -1.65
CA TYR A 316 1.79 18.12 -0.76
C TYR A 316 1.44 19.45 -1.45
N LEU A 317 2.42 20.09 -2.10
CA LEU A 317 2.19 21.34 -2.83
C LEU A 317 1.24 21.16 -4.03
N SER A 318 1.34 20.06 -4.75
CA SER A 318 0.45 19.77 -5.89
C SER A 318 -0.98 19.54 -5.43
N THR A 319 -1.19 18.75 -4.38
CA THR A 319 -2.51 18.49 -3.80
C THR A 319 -3.11 19.78 -3.27
N LYS A 320 -2.34 20.56 -2.51
CA LYS A 320 -2.77 21.85 -1.98
C LYS A 320 -3.19 22.84 -3.07
N LYS A 321 -2.52 22.84 -4.24
CA LYS A 321 -2.91 23.69 -5.38
C LYS A 321 -4.21 23.23 -6.04
N CYS A 322 -4.48 21.92 -6.04
CA CYS A 322 -5.72 21.35 -6.58
C CYS A 322 -6.91 21.50 -5.61
N CYS A 323 -6.65 21.79 -4.33
CA CYS A 323 -7.70 22.01 -3.34
C CYS A 323 -8.43 23.33 -3.58
N SER A 324 -9.75 23.25 -3.79
CA SER A 324 -10.61 24.42 -3.66
C SER A 324 -10.85 24.73 -2.18
N PRO A 325 -10.90 26.02 -1.77
CA PRO A 325 -11.21 26.39 -0.40
C PRO A 325 -12.70 26.19 -0.13
N THR A 326 -13.11 24.93 0.02
CA THR A 326 -14.46 24.60 0.47
C THR A 326 -14.51 24.79 1.98
N THR A 327 -15.54 25.46 2.48
CA THR A 327 -15.84 25.56 3.92
C THR A 327 -16.36 24.19 4.34
N PRO A 328 -15.61 23.39 5.12
CA PRO A 328 -16.16 22.13 5.60
C PRO A 328 -17.24 22.43 6.64
N PRO A 329 -18.38 21.71 6.63
CA PRO A 329 -19.27 21.70 7.78
C PRO A 329 -18.49 21.22 9.02
N GLU A 330 -18.91 21.61 10.22
CA GLU A 330 -18.31 21.21 11.49
C GLU A 330 -18.19 19.67 11.56
N SER A 331 -17.02 19.15 11.22
CA SER A 331 -16.75 17.73 11.15
C SER A 331 -15.93 17.30 12.36
N LYS A 332 -16.10 16.03 12.77
CA LYS A 332 -15.28 15.38 13.80
C LYS A 332 -13.84 15.12 13.31
N LEU A 333 -13.47 15.56 12.12
CA LEU A 333 -12.17 15.26 11.51
C LEU A 333 -11.13 16.34 11.88
N PRO A 334 -9.83 16.00 11.84
CA PRO A 334 -8.77 16.96 12.11
C PRO A 334 -8.81 18.16 11.14
N LYS A 335 -8.62 19.37 11.68
CA LYS A 335 -8.63 20.62 10.91
C LYS A 335 -7.29 20.83 10.18
N LEU A 336 -7.14 20.15 9.05
CA LEU A 336 -5.97 20.25 8.18
C LEU A 336 -6.18 21.29 7.06
N ASP A 337 -5.08 21.80 6.51
CA ASP A 337 -5.12 22.74 5.40
C ASP A 337 -5.63 22.12 4.08
N ILE A 338 -5.47 20.80 3.92
CA ILE A 338 -6.09 19.99 2.86
C ILE A 338 -7.35 19.32 3.43
N PRO A 339 -8.54 19.51 2.83
CA PRO A 339 -9.75 18.82 3.25
C PRO A 339 -9.61 17.30 3.20
N PHE A 340 -10.12 16.60 4.22
CA PHE A 340 -9.95 15.16 4.38
C PHE A 340 -10.54 14.35 3.21
N ASP A 341 -11.68 14.76 2.66
CA ASP A 341 -12.31 14.09 1.51
C ASP A 341 -11.42 14.14 0.26
N GLN A 342 -10.78 15.29 0.02
CA GLN A 342 -9.87 15.48 -1.10
C GLN A 342 -8.57 14.68 -0.89
N LEU A 343 -8.07 14.62 0.35
CA LEU A 343 -6.91 13.80 0.70
C LEU A 343 -7.19 12.32 0.46
N ARG A 344 -8.34 11.79 0.93
CA ARG A 344 -8.72 10.38 0.72
C ARG A 344 -8.91 10.06 -0.76
N SER A 345 -9.57 10.94 -1.52
CA SER A 345 -9.71 10.78 -2.96
C SER A 345 -8.35 10.74 -3.67
N TYR A 346 -7.42 11.62 -3.30
CA TYR A 346 -6.07 11.65 -3.87
C TYR A 346 -5.29 10.37 -3.56
N LEU A 347 -5.26 9.95 -2.29
CA LEU A 347 -4.52 8.78 -1.84
C LEU A 347 -5.05 7.46 -2.43
N SER A 348 -6.35 7.40 -2.71
CA SER A 348 -6.96 6.23 -3.34
C SER A 348 -6.59 6.06 -4.83
N THR A 349 -6.05 7.09 -5.48
CA THR A 349 -5.80 7.10 -6.94
C THR A 349 -4.32 7.27 -7.32
N LYS A 350 -3.54 8.06 -6.56
CA LYS A 350 -2.14 8.39 -6.86
C LYS A 350 -1.25 8.26 -5.62
N GLN A 351 -0.16 7.50 -5.73
CA GLN A 351 0.69 7.18 -4.58
C GLN A 351 2.19 7.46 -4.78
N LYS A 352 2.63 8.00 -5.93
CA LYS A 352 4.05 8.34 -6.12
C LYS A 352 4.43 9.49 -5.18
N GLY A 353 5.48 9.29 -4.36
CA GLY A 353 5.93 10.27 -3.37
C GLY A 353 5.04 10.35 -2.12
N VAL A 354 4.27 9.30 -1.83
CA VAL A 354 3.49 9.13 -0.60
C VAL A 354 3.81 7.78 0.00
N THR A 355 4.05 7.73 1.32
CA THR A 355 4.22 6.49 2.06
C THR A 355 3.02 6.25 2.96
N MET A 356 2.35 5.13 2.75
CA MET A 356 1.25 4.65 3.59
C MET A 356 1.58 3.27 4.13
N ALA A 357 1.07 3.00 5.32
CA ALA A 357 1.15 1.69 5.95
C ALA A 357 -0.26 1.19 6.25
N VAL A 358 -0.56 -0.07 5.93
CA VAL A 358 -1.89 -0.65 6.16
C VAL A 358 -1.77 -1.71 7.24
N LEU A 359 -2.54 -1.57 8.32
CA LEU A 359 -2.61 -2.58 9.37
C LEU A 359 -3.54 -3.71 8.91
N LEU A 360 -3.01 -4.91 8.73
CA LEU A 360 -3.76 -6.07 8.21
C LEU A 360 -3.49 -7.28 9.08
N LEU A 361 -4.52 -8.09 9.29
CA LEU A 361 -4.35 -9.43 9.81
C LEU A 361 -3.97 -10.38 8.67
N ALA A 362 -2.96 -11.23 8.86
CA ALA A 362 -2.56 -12.20 7.85
C ALA A 362 -2.23 -13.56 8.47
N PRO A 363 -2.48 -14.68 7.76
CA PRO A 363 -2.08 -16.00 8.20
C PRO A 363 -0.55 -16.12 8.13
N LEU A 364 0.06 -16.55 9.22
CA LEU A 364 1.50 -16.72 9.34
C LEU A 364 1.91 -18.00 8.59
N SER A 365 2.68 -17.83 7.51
CA SER A 365 3.24 -18.95 6.75
C SER A 365 4.68 -19.20 7.18
N GLY A 366 4.89 -19.77 8.37
CA GLY A 366 6.24 -20.11 8.88
C GLY A 366 6.33 -20.20 10.39
N SER A 367 7.44 -20.75 10.89
CA SER A 367 7.81 -20.73 12.32
C SER A 367 7.97 -19.28 12.76
N GLN A 368 7.27 -18.87 13.83
CA GLN A 368 7.58 -17.62 14.51
C GLN A 368 9.08 -17.60 14.85
N LEU A 369 9.78 -16.54 14.43
CA LEU A 369 11.14 -16.26 14.92
C LEU A 369 11.10 -15.47 16.24
N PHE A 370 9.93 -14.95 16.64
CA PHE A 370 9.81 -14.05 17.79
C PHE A 370 8.53 -14.38 18.58
N PRO A 371 8.62 -14.69 19.88
CA PRO A 371 7.45 -14.87 20.73
C PRO A 371 6.71 -13.54 20.95
N ALA A 372 5.43 -13.61 21.28
CA ALA A 372 4.62 -12.45 21.67
C ALA A 372 5.36 -11.63 22.75
N SER A 373 5.63 -10.38 22.42
CA SER A 373 6.33 -9.41 23.27
C SER A 373 5.69 -9.36 24.66
N MET A 374 6.45 -9.77 25.69
CA MET A 374 6.16 -9.35 27.06
C MET A 374 6.43 -7.85 27.10
N SER A 375 5.40 -7.05 27.38
CA SER A 375 5.47 -5.59 27.48
C SER A 375 6.41 -5.16 28.61
N MET A 376 7.71 -5.18 28.35
CA MET A 376 8.71 -4.54 29.19
C MET A 376 8.85 -3.08 28.73
N PRO A 377 8.99 -2.11 29.63
CA PRO A 377 9.32 -0.73 29.25
C PRO A 377 10.63 -0.76 28.46
N SER A 378 10.56 -0.41 27.17
CA SER A 378 11.70 -0.42 26.27
C SER A 378 12.80 0.50 26.81
N LEU A 379 14.06 0.04 26.74
CA LEU A 379 15.24 0.86 27.06
C LEU A 379 15.44 2.03 26.07
N ILE A 380 14.66 2.05 24.98
CA ILE A 380 14.60 3.10 23.96
C ILE A 380 13.16 3.61 23.90
N SER A 381 12.92 4.83 24.39
CA SER A 381 11.60 5.44 24.55
C SER A 381 10.99 5.95 23.22
N ARG A 382 10.76 5.06 22.26
CA ARG A 382 9.86 5.33 21.12
C ARG A 382 8.46 4.77 21.43
N PRO A 383 7.36 5.45 21.06
CA PRO A 383 7.32 6.71 20.33
C PRO A 383 7.83 7.92 21.14
N THR A 384 8.50 8.88 20.48
CA THR A 384 9.07 10.07 21.13
C THR A 384 8.13 11.29 21.13
N PHE A 385 6.94 11.15 20.52
CA PHE A 385 5.93 12.21 20.39
C PHE A 385 5.41 12.69 21.75
N SER A 386 5.73 13.94 22.11
CA SER A 386 5.31 14.58 23.35
C SER A 386 4.31 15.73 23.16
N LEU A 387 3.78 15.94 21.95
CA LEU A 387 2.88 17.06 21.64
C LEU A 387 1.57 16.99 22.42
N VAL A 388 1.00 15.80 22.56
CA VAL A 388 -0.22 15.55 23.34
C VAL A 388 0.07 14.40 24.31
N PRO A 389 0.06 14.63 25.64
CA PRO A 389 0.36 13.60 26.63
C PRO A 389 -0.51 12.35 26.50
N SER A 390 -1.79 12.54 26.15
CA SER A 390 -2.76 11.46 25.94
C SER A 390 -2.39 10.49 24.81
N GLY A 391 -1.54 10.90 23.86
CA GLY A 391 -1.06 10.01 22.79
C GLY A 391 -0.10 8.92 23.31
N SER A 392 0.70 9.25 24.33
CA SER A 392 1.64 8.30 24.94
C SER A 392 0.95 7.25 25.84
N GLU A 393 -0.29 7.50 26.25
CA GLU A 393 -1.11 6.62 27.09
C GLU A 393 -1.96 5.62 26.29
N LEU A 394 -1.95 5.71 24.94
CA LEU A 394 -2.74 4.84 24.08
C LEU A 394 -2.10 3.45 23.91
N GLU A 395 -2.11 2.66 24.98
CA GLU A 395 -1.68 1.26 24.98
C GLU A 395 -2.85 0.34 24.58
N HIS A 396 -3.22 0.35 23.29
CA HIS A 396 -4.14 -0.64 22.75
C HIS A 396 -3.38 -1.88 22.29
N VAL A 397 -3.72 -3.04 22.86
CA VAL A 397 -3.19 -4.37 22.48
C VAL A 397 -4.21 -5.05 21.58
N PHE A 398 -3.75 -5.50 20.42
CA PHE A 398 -4.62 -6.15 19.44
C PHE A 398 -5.02 -7.56 19.89
N PRO A 399 -6.20 -8.06 19.48
CA PRO A 399 -6.58 -9.45 19.73
C PRO A 399 -5.57 -10.42 19.10
N GLN A 400 -5.24 -11.48 19.83
CA GLN A 400 -4.28 -12.53 19.43
C GLN A 400 -4.99 -13.89 19.44
N THR A 401 -4.64 -14.76 18.49
CA THR A 401 -5.10 -16.15 18.47
C THR A 401 -4.30 -16.97 19.48
N VAL A 402 -4.96 -17.73 20.36
CA VAL A 402 -4.29 -18.50 21.41
C VAL A 402 -3.63 -19.76 20.81
N GLU A 403 -2.37 -20.02 21.16
CA GLU A 403 -1.51 -21.09 20.58
C GLU A 403 -1.92 -22.55 20.93
N LEU A 404 -3.13 -22.80 21.42
CA LEU A 404 -3.49 -24.08 22.02
C LEU A 404 -3.82 -25.21 21.03
N ALA A 405 -3.79 -24.98 19.71
CA ALA A 405 -4.12 -26.01 18.72
C ALA A 405 -2.99 -26.24 17.70
N THR A 406 -2.45 -27.46 17.70
CA THR A 406 -1.39 -27.97 16.81
C THR A 406 -1.71 -27.98 15.30
N ASP A 407 -2.89 -27.51 14.88
CA ASP A 407 -3.38 -27.56 13.49
C ASP A 407 -3.96 -26.23 12.96
N SER A 408 -4.04 -25.18 13.78
CA SER A 408 -4.64 -23.89 13.37
C SER A 408 -3.58 -22.93 12.80
N GLN A 409 -3.82 -22.40 11.60
CA GLN A 409 -3.03 -21.31 11.04
C GLN A 409 -3.04 -20.12 12.00
N GLN A 410 -1.88 -19.79 12.57
CA GLN A 410 -1.73 -18.63 13.45
C GLN A 410 -1.90 -17.35 12.64
N HIS A 411 -2.68 -16.40 13.16
CA HIS A 411 -2.88 -15.10 12.51
C HIS A 411 -2.14 -14.02 13.30
N VAL A 412 -1.42 -13.15 12.59
CA VAL A 412 -0.64 -12.07 13.20
C VAL A 412 -0.99 -10.75 12.53
N TRP A 413 -1.05 -9.69 13.33
CA TRP A 413 -1.23 -8.34 12.82
C TRP A 413 0.07 -7.86 12.17
N ILE A 414 -0.04 -7.38 10.94
CA ILE A 414 1.07 -6.96 10.10
C ILE A 414 0.82 -5.54 9.64
N LEU A 415 1.85 -4.71 9.76
CA LEU A 415 1.92 -3.41 9.13
C LEU A 415 2.54 -3.57 7.73
N ASP A 416 1.73 -3.39 6.69
CA ASP A 416 2.12 -3.56 5.29
C ASP A 416 2.40 -2.21 4.61
N PHE A 417 3.64 -2.02 4.15
CA PHE A 417 4.10 -0.86 3.38
C PHE A 417 4.07 -1.08 1.87
N THR A 418 3.74 -2.29 1.41
CA THR A 418 3.69 -2.66 -0.01
C THR A 418 2.31 -2.48 -0.63
N HIS A 419 1.28 -2.14 0.17
CA HIS A 419 -0.11 -2.05 -0.25
C HIS A 419 -0.57 -3.35 -0.96
N GLY A 420 -0.35 -4.50 -0.32
CA GLY A 420 -0.65 -5.80 -0.90
C GLY A 420 0.26 -6.21 -2.07
N GLY A 421 1.49 -5.71 -2.12
CA GLY A 421 2.47 -6.00 -3.17
C GLY A 421 2.41 -5.10 -4.41
N GLN A 422 1.66 -4.00 -4.37
CA GLN A 422 1.63 -3.01 -5.45
C GLN A 422 2.93 -2.19 -5.52
N PHE A 423 3.59 -1.99 -4.38
CA PHE A 423 4.85 -1.27 -4.27
C PHE A 423 5.94 -2.17 -3.70
N PRO A 424 7.22 -1.95 -4.07
CA PRO A 424 8.33 -2.75 -3.58
C PRO A 424 8.62 -2.57 -2.07
N GLY A 425 8.00 -1.58 -1.42
CA GLY A 425 8.23 -1.22 -0.02
C GLY A 425 9.10 0.03 0.12
N VAL A 426 9.56 0.30 1.34
CA VAL A 426 10.40 1.47 1.67
C VAL A 426 11.86 1.05 1.76
N VAL A 427 12.77 1.77 1.11
CA VAL A 427 14.22 1.53 1.26
C VAL A 427 14.64 2.02 2.64
N MET A 428 15.19 1.10 3.44
CA MET A 428 15.66 1.34 4.81
C MET A 428 17.15 1.05 4.92
N SER A 429 17.83 1.81 5.78
CA SER A 429 19.18 1.49 6.23
C SER A 429 19.15 0.38 7.30
N GLN A 430 20.26 -0.34 7.47
CA GLN A 430 20.39 -1.42 8.47
C GLN A 430 20.11 -0.96 9.91
N SER A 431 20.65 0.20 10.29
CA SER A 431 20.47 0.85 11.59
C SER A 431 19.01 1.13 11.86
N ARG A 432 18.25 1.59 10.85
CA ARG A 432 16.81 1.84 10.99
C ARG A 432 16.00 0.56 11.10
N LEU A 433 16.42 -0.51 10.43
CA LEU A 433 15.81 -1.83 10.64
C LEU A 433 16.09 -2.39 12.03
N ARG A 434 17.30 -2.19 12.56
CA ARG A 434 17.61 -2.55 13.95
C ARG A 434 16.77 -1.73 14.94
N GLU A 435 16.49 -0.45 14.65
CA GLU A 435 15.57 0.33 15.48
C GLU A 435 14.15 -0.25 15.45
N ILE A 436 13.65 -0.67 14.29
CA ILE A 436 12.37 -1.38 14.17
C ILE A 436 12.39 -2.70 14.94
N GLU A 437 13.47 -3.46 14.83
CA GLU A 437 13.66 -4.70 15.57
C GLU A 437 13.62 -4.47 17.08
N LEU A 438 14.23 -3.41 17.59
CA LEU A 438 14.21 -3.06 19.01
C LEU A 438 12.83 -2.59 19.49
N VAL A 439 12.00 -2.04 18.60
CA VAL A 439 10.59 -1.70 18.90
C VAL A 439 9.74 -2.96 19.01
N VAL A 440 9.92 -3.93 18.11
CA VAL A 440 9.14 -5.18 18.09
C VAL A 440 9.64 -6.18 19.13
N ASN A 441 10.96 -6.27 19.33
CA ASN A 441 11.62 -7.17 20.26
C ASN A 441 12.72 -6.42 21.05
N PRO A 442 12.38 -5.79 22.19
CA PRO A 442 13.33 -5.02 22.99
C PRO A 442 14.48 -5.86 23.58
N LEU A 443 14.32 -7.20 23.63
CA LEU A 443 15.33 -8.13 24.16
C LEU A 443 16.25 -8.72 23.08
N SER A 444 15.94 -8.54 21.78
CA SER A 444 16.75 -9.06 20.66
C SER A 444 18.21 -8.57 20.69
N GLY A 445 18.43 -7.39 21.26
CA GLY A 445 19.76 -6.79 21.39
C GLY A 445 20.72 -7.54 22.32
N MET A 446 20.24 -8.42 23.20
CA MET A 446 21.09 -9.16 24.16
C MET A 446 21.70 -10.45 23.58
N ASP A 447 21.04 -11.09 22.61
CA ASP A 447 21.47 -12.40 22.08
C ASP A 447 22.33 -12.32 20.81
N SER A 448 22.46 -11.15 20.16
CA SER A 448 23.29 -10.98 18.95
C SER A 448 24.77 -10.60 19.23
N LEU A 449 25.39 -11.22 20.24
CA LEU A 449 26.84 -11.11 20.53
C LEU A 449 27.76 -11.73 19.45
N THR A 450 27.26 -11.94 18.22
CA THR A 450 28.08 -12.34 17.08
C THR A 450 27.99 -11.27 15.97
N PRO A 451 29.05 -10.48 15.74
CA PRO A 451 29.13 -9.61 14.59
C PRO A 451 29.50 -10.48 13.38
N SER A 452 28.53 -11.21 12.84
CA SER A 452 28.76 -12.02 11.63
C SER A 452 27.50 -12.15 10.79
N MET A 453 27.05 -11.01 10.26
CA MET A 453 26.64 -11.00 8.87
C MET A 453 27.67 -10.15 8.14
N MET A 454 28.67 -10.81 7.56
CA MET A 454 29.58 -10.19 6.62
C MET A 454 28.76 -9.63 5.45
N SER A 455 28.45 -8.34 5.48
CA SER A 455 27.96 -7.55 4.34
C SER A 455 29.11 -7.32 3.36
N PHE A 456 29.73 -8.40 2.88
CA PHE A 456 30.63 -8.33 1.74
C PHE A 456 29.78 -8.51 0.47
N GLY A 457 29.40 -7.39 -0.15
CA GLY A 457 28.85 -7.37 -1.52
C GLY A 457 27.46 -6.76 -1.70
N THR A 458 26.73 -6.42 -0.64
CA THR A 458 25.48 -5.65 -0.74
C THR A 458 25.81 -4.16 -0.73
N GLY A 459 25.59 -3.46 -1.86
CA GLY A 459 25.83 -2.02 -1.98
C GLY A 459 25.11 -1.18 -0.92
N SER A 460 25.55 0.07 -0.75
CA SER A 460 24.95 1.05 0.17
C SER A 460 23.43 1.16 -0.02
N TRP A 461 22.67 1.37 1.05
CA TRP A 461 21.21 1.59 0.95
C TRP A 461 20.83 2.75 0.03
N VAL A 462 21.71 3.76 -0.07
CA VAL A 462 21.56 4.86 -1.01
C VAL A 462 21.67 4.39 -2.46
N ALA A 463 22.56 3.42 -2.75
CA ALA A 463 22.66 2.83 -4.08
C ALA A 463 21.40 2.04 -4.44
N LEU A 464 20.79 1.34 -3.47
CA LEU A 464 19.49 0.67 -3.65
C LEU A 464 18.37 1.67 -3.93
N LEU A 465 18.38 2.84 -3.28
CA LEU A 465 17.41 3.91 -3.49
C LEU A 465 17.55 4.58 -4.87
N LEU A 466 18.79 4.91 -5.28
CA LEU A 466 19.06 5.68 -6.48
C LEU A 466 19.10 4.81 -7.75
N ASN A 467 19.55 3.56 -7.64
CA ASN A 467 19.66 2.65 -8.77
C ASN A 467 19.18 1.23 -8.39
N PRO A 468 17.85 1.00 -8.32
CA PRO A 468 17.29 -0.28 -7.91
C PRO A 468 17.55 -1.42 -8.91
N LEU A 469 17.87 -1.11 -10.17
CA LEU A 469 18.06 -2.12 -11.24
C LEU A 469 19.51 -2.63 -11.34
N ASN A 470 20.48 -1.82 -10.93
CA ASN A 470 21.90 -2.18 -10.95
C ASN A 470 22.62 -1.51 -9.76
N PRO A 471 22.63 -2.11 -8.57
CA PRO A 471 23.34 -1.59 -7.41
C PRO A 471 24.85 -1.82 -7.56
N VAL A 472 25.48 -1.21 -8.57
CA VAL A 472 26.94 -1.17 -8.68
C VAL A 472 27.45 -0.21 -7.61
N SER A 473 28.37 -0.66 -6.77
CA SER A 473 28.96 0.14 -5.69
C SER A 473 29.91 1.20 -6.25
N SER A 474 29.38 2.31 -6.76
CA SER A 474 30.18 3.52 -6.96
C SER A 474 30.41 4.17 -5.60
N GLU A 475 31.64 4.51 -5.22
CA GLU A 475 31.91 5.17 -3.93
C GLU A 475 31.22 6.54 -3.79
N ARG A 476 30.87 7.16 -4.93
CA ARG A 476 30.33 8.52 -5.00
C ARG A 476 29.29 8.68 -6.11
N TYR A 477 28.30 9.51 -5.82
CA TYR A 477 27.33 10.01 -6.79
C TYR A 477 27.50 11.51 -6.99
N THR A 478 27.30 11.96 -8.23
CA THR A 478 27.34 13.38 -8.57
C THR A 478 26.01 13.83 -9.17
N ALA A 479 25.60 15.05 -8.87
CA ALA A 479 24.41 15.67 -9.46
C ALA A 479 24.66 17.16 -9.69
N ILE A 480 24.00 17.73 -10.71
CA ILE A 480 24.03 19.17 -10.98
C ILE A 480 22.68 19.76 -10.58
N TYR A 481 22.67 20.56 -9.51
CA TYR A 481 21.48 21.30 -9.11
C TYR A 481 21.46 22.67 -9.78
N ARG A 482 20.41 22.94 -10.56
CA ARG A 482 20.18 24.24 -11.21
C ARG A 482 19.06 24.98 -10.48
N SER A 483 19.34 26.23 -10.09
CA SER A 483 18.36 27.10 -9.46
C SER A 483 17.23 27.42 -10.45
N PRO A 484 15.95 27.18 -10.12
CA PRO A 484 14.82 27.55 -11.00
C PRO A 484 14.76 29.06 -11.31
N THR A 485 15.29 29.89 -10.42
CA THR A 485 15.30 31.36 -10.53
C THR A 485 16.64 31.92 -10.99
N GLY A 486 17.65 31.08 -11.24
CA GLY A 486 18.99 31.53 -11.65
C GLY A 486 19.72 32.40 -10.63
N LEU A 487 19.36 32.36 -9.34
CA LEU A 487 19.90 33.26 -8.31
C LEU A 487 21.39 33.02 -7.99
N HIS A 488 21.85 31.78 -8.18
CA HIS A 488 23.22 31.36 -7.95
C HIS A 488 23.68 30.46 -9.11
N PRO A 489 25.00 30.34 -9.34
CA PRO A 489 25.54 29.36 -10.27
C PRO A 489 25.10 27.92 -9.95
N PRO A 490 25.09 27.01 -10.94
CA PRO A 490 24.78 25.61 -10.70
C PRO A 490 25.65 25.01 -9.59
N LEU A 491 25.03 24.19 -8.73
CA LEU A 491 25.74 23.49 -7.66
C LEU A 491 26.13 22.11 -8.17
N GLN A 492 27.41 21.76 -8.03
CA GLN A 492 27.91 20.42 -8.28
C GLN A 492 27.88 19.65 -6.96
N LEU A 493 26.81 18.88 -6.77
CA LEU A 493 26.62 18.05 -5.59
C LEU A 493 27.45 16.77 -5.71
N ARG A 494 28.19 16.43 -4.65
CA ARG A 494 28.96 15.19 -4.52
C ARG A 494 28.49 14.45 -3.28
N LEU A 495 27.77 13.34 -3.47
CA LEU A 495 27.26 12.51 -2.38
C LEU A 495 28.27 11.40 -2.05
N THR A 496 28.78 11.42 -0.83
CA THR A 496 29.58 10.33 -0.28
C THR A 496 28.64 9.26 0.28
N LEU A 497 28.73 8.03 -0.23
CA LEU A 497 27.87 6.95 0.22
C LEU A 497 28.22 6.51 1.65
N PRO A 498 27.21 6.27 2.52
CA PRO A 498 27.43 5.58 3.77
C PRO A 498 27.74 4.10 3.52
N GLU A 499 28.71 3.55 4.25
CA GLU A 499 29.05 2.12 4.27
C GLU A 499 28.03 1.32 5.08
N GLU A 500 26.77 1.35 4.66
CA GLU A 500 25.67 0.67 5.37
C GLU A 500 24.74 -0.03 4.37
N PRO A 501 24.44 -1.32 4.56
CA PRO A 501 23.60 -2.08 3.64
C PRO A 501 22.15 -1.60 3.68
N GLY A 502 21.46 -1.72 2.55
CA GLY A 502 20.05 -1.37 2.40
C GLY A 502 19.13 -2.56 2.23
N PHE A 503 17.89 -2.39 2.70
CA PHE A 503 16.83 -3.38 2.56
C PHE A 503 15.52 -2.71 2.16
N LEU A 504 14.62 -3.49 1.56
CA LEU A 504 13.25 -3.06 1.28
C LEU A 504 12.34 -3.54 2.41
N LEU A 505 11.80 -2.60 3.18
CA LEU A 505 10.81 -2.86 4.20
C LEU A 505 9.44 -3.05 3.55
N GLY A 506 8.97 -4.29 3.56
CA GLY A 506 7.65 -4.65 3.06
C GLY A 506 6.60 -4.76 4.17
N LYS A 507 6.80 -5.69 5.10
CA LYS A 507 5.80 -6.11 6.09
C LYS A 507 6.45 -6.30 7.46
N VAL A 508 5.82 -5.79 8.51
CA VAL A 508 6.33 -5.89 9.90
C VAL A 508 5.24 -6.41 10.82
N PRO A 509 5.46 -7.49 11.60
CA PRO A 509 4.49 -7.95 12.59
C PRO A 509 4.39 -6.97 13.77
N VAL A 510 3.20 -6.77 14.30
CA VAL A 510 2.89 -5.86 15.40
C VAL A 510 1.87 -6.47 16.36
N HIS A 511 1.90 -6.09 17.63
CA HIS A 511 1.00 -6.59 18.69
C HIS A 511 0.24 -5.47 19.39
N SER A 512 0.74 -4.24 19.32
CA SER A 512 0.14 -3.08 19.97
C SER A 512 0.23 -1.82 19.12
N MET A 513 -0.62 -0.84 19.42
CA MET A 513 -0.55 0.49 18.80
C MET A 513 0.75 1.23 19.13
N LYS A 514 1.36 0.95 20.28
CA LYS A 514 2.66 1.52 20.66
C LYS A 514 3.78 1.07 19.71
N GLU A 515 3.78 -0.21 19.35
CA GLU A 515 4.70 -0.75 18.34
C GLU A 515 4.44 -0.12 16.96
N VAL A 516 3.16 -0.01 16.56
CA VAL A 516 2.78 0.66 15.31
C VAL A 516 3.35 2.08 15.26
N TRP A 517 3.15 2.88 16.31
CA TRP A 517 3.68 4.25 16.34
C TRP A 517 5.20 4.32 16.29
N GLY A 518 5.89 3.48 17.06
CA GLY A 518 7.35 3.41 17.05
C GLY A 518 7.91 3.04 15.67
N ILE A 519 7.30 2.09 14.97
CA ILE A 519 7.71 1.70 13.62
C ILE A 519 7.45 2.83 12.63
N LEU A 520 6.28 3.46 12.69
CA LEU A 520 5.90 4.56 11.79
C LEU A 520 6.78 5.80 11.97
N GLU A 521 7.26 6.06 13.18
CA GLU A 521 8.27 7.09 13.48
C GLU A 521 9.57 6.85 12.72
N VAL A 522 10.13 5.64 12.84
CA VAL A 522 11.39 5.27 12.18
C VAL A 522 11.25 5.31 10.65
N VAL A 523 10.15 4.79 10.12
CA VAL A 523 9.90 4.79 8.67
C VAL A 523 9.76 6.20 8.12
N ARG A 524 9.07 7.09 8.84
CA ARG A 524 8.94 8.50 8.45
C ARG A 524 10.28 9.22 8.37
N GLU A 525 11.15 9.05 9.37
CA GLU A 525 12.49 9.63 9.38
C GLU A 525 13.28 9.18 8.12
N GLN A 526 13.20 7.89 7.79
CA GLN A 526 13.83 7.35 6.59
C GLN A 526 13.19 7.88 5.30
N CYS A 527 11.86 7.98 5.23
CA CYS A 527 11.16 8.55 4.08
C CYS A 527 11.54 10.01 3.84
N TRP A 528 11.67 10.81 4.90
CA TRP A 528 12.15 12.19 4.81
C TRP A 528 13.55 12.25 4.17
N LEU A 529 14.46 11.38 4.60
CA LEU A 529 15.82 11.31 4.04
C LEU A 529 15.81 10.82 2.58
N ASN A 530 15.07 9.75 2.29
CA ASN A 530 14.94 9.17 0.96
C ASN A 530 14.45 10.24 -0.05
N GLU A 531 13.47 11.04 0.34
CA GLU A 531 12.86 12.04 -0.54
C GLU A 531 13.76 13.25 -0.77
N ILE A 532 14.61 13.63 0.20
CA ILE A 532 15.65 14.64 -0.04
C ILE A 532 16.66 14.12 -1.09
N LEU A 533 17.09 12.87 -0.98
CA LEU A 533 18.02 12.27 -1.93
C LEU A 533 17.37 12.12 -3.32
N LEU A 534 16.11 11.68 -3.41
CA LEU A 534 15.38 11.58 -4.67
C LEU A 534 15.06 12.94 -5.32
N GLY A 535 15.24 14.05 -4.59
CA GLY A 535 15.02 15.41 -5.10
C GLY A 535 15.99 15.85 -6.20
N CYS A 536 17.06 15.10 -6.47
CA CYS A 536 18.01 15.35 -7.56
C CYS A 536 18.22 14.10 -8.42
N HIS A 537 18.58 14.30 -9.69
CA HIS A 537 18.99 13.21 -10.57
C HIS A 537 20.48 12.91 -10.36
N TRP A 538 20.77 11.81 -9.67
CA TRP A 538 22.13 11.40 -9.35
C TRP A 538 22.70 10.48 -10.43
N THR A 539 23.95 10.73 -10.80
CA THR A 539 24.74 9.89 -11.72
C THR A 539 25.97 9.33 -11.00
N THR A 540 26.33 8.08 -11.28
CA THR A 540 27.51 7.44 -10.69
C THR A 540 28.79 8.13 -11.14
N GLU A 541 29.69 8.43 -10.21
CA GLU A 541 30.99 9.05 -10.55
C GLU A 541 31.82 8.07 -11.41
N GLY A 542 32.25 8.51 -12.60
CA GLY A 542 33.08 7.71 -13.52
C GLY A 542 32.35 7.03 -14.70
N LEU A 543 31.02 6.94 -14.68
CA LEU A 543 30.20 6.53 -15.84
C LEU A 543 29.70 7.78 -16.56
N ALA A 544 30.60 8.46 -17.29
CA ALA A 544 30.21 9.56 -18.15
C ALA A 544 29.48 9.03 -19.40
N THR A 545 28.17 8.82 -19.29
CA THR A 545 27.26 8.74 -20.44
C THR A 545 26.48 10.04 -20.54
N ASP A 546 27.14 11.09 -21.01
CA ASP A 546 26.58 12.02 -22.01
C ASP A 546 27.57 13.14 -22.30
N VAL A 547 28.14 13.09 -23.50
CA VAL A 547 29.02 14.10 -24.11
C VAL A 547 28.25 15.39 -24.46
N ASN A 548 26.95 15.48 -24.14
CA ASN A 548 26.07 16.56 -24.59
C ASN A 548 25.56 17.52 -23.50
N ASP A 549 25.84 17.28 -22.20
CA ASP A 549 25.41 18.19 -21.11
C ASP A 549 26.55 18.84 -20.31
N LEU A 550 27.80 18.59 -20.71
CA LEU A 550 28.93 19.42 -20.33
C LEU A 550 29.03 20.59 -21.33
N PRO A 551 28.77 21.85 -20.95
CA PRO A 551 29.43 22.93 -21.68
C PRO A 551 30.93 22.68 -21.51
N ALA A 552 31.62 22.43 -22.62
CA ALA A 552 33.06 22.22 -22.74
C ALA A 552 33.86 22.72 -21.52
N ASP A 553 34.28 21.80 -20.64
CA ASP A 553 35.15 22.11 -19.49
C ASP A 553 36.60 22.41 -19.93
N ASP A 554 36.87 22.49 -21.24
CA ASP A 554 38.17 22.83 -21.85
C ASP A 554 38.13 24.17 -22.63
N SER A 555 37.45 25.20 -22.12
CA SER A 555 37.68 26.57 -22.61
C SER A 555 38.85 27.18 -21.84
N ASP A 556 39.95 27.52 -22.53
CA ASP A 556 41.09 28.24 -21.94
C ASP A 556 40.63 29.44 -21.11
N ALA A 557 41.24 29.63 -19.93
CA ALA A 557 40.92 30.73 -19.03
C ALA A 557 41.07 32.07 -19.75
N THR A 558 40.02 32.87 -19.76
CA THR A 558 39.99 34.15 -20.48
C THR A 558 40.58 35.28 -19.64
N GLU A 559 41.18 36.29 -20.28
CA GLU A 559 41.77 37.46 -19.58
C GLU A 559 40.73 38.22 -18.74
N ASP A 560 39.46 38.18 -19.16
CA ASP A 560 38.32 38.72 -18.41
C ASP A 560 38.05 37.95 -17.09
N GLU A 561 38.26 36.64 -17.06
CA GLU A 561 38.17 35.84 -15.83
C GLU A 561 39.30 36.20 -14.87
N LEU A 562 40.50 36.45 -15.38
CA LEU A 562 41.64 36.89 -14.58
C LEU A 562 41.41 38.29 -13.99
N HIS A 563 40.87 39.22 -14.77
CA HIS A 563 40.44 40.53 -14.25
C HIS A 563 39.32 40.43 -13.22
N ALA A 564 38.35 39.52 -13.39
CA ALA A 564 37.29 39.28 -12.42
C ALA A 564 37.81 38.65 -11.12
N ILE A 565 38.83 37.79 -11.19
CA ILE A 565 39.52 37.23 -10.02
C ILE A 565 40.26 38.34 -9.26
N LEU A 566 41.02 39.17 -9.96
CA LEU A 566 41.78 40.27 -9.36
C LEU A 566 40.88 41.34 -8.72
N ASN A 567 39.72 41.60 -9.31
CA ASN A 567 38.73 42.55 -8.78
C ASN A 567 37.80 41.95 -7.71
N GLY A 568 37.91 40.65 -7.42
CA GLY A 568 37.02 39.94 -6.49
C GLY A 568 35.57 39.81 -6.97
N THR A 569 35.31 40.01 -8.26
CA THR A 569 33.97 39.96 -8.87
C THR A 569 33.67 38.63 -9.57
N MET A 570 34.58 37.65 -9.50
CA MET A 570 34.42 36.36 -10.17
C MET A 570 33.22 35.59 -9.63
N ILE A 571 32.30 35.24 -10.54
CA ILE A 571 31.17 34.34 -10.28
C ILE A 571 31.60 32.95 -10.77
N PRO A 572 31.72 31.95 -9.90
CA PRO A 572 32.17 30.63 -10.30
C PRO A 572 31.15 30.01 -11.26
N ARG A 573 31.64 29.29 -12.28
CA ARG A 573 30.78 28.58 -13.24
C ARG A 573 29.93 27.49 -12.56
N LYS A 574 30.51 26.81 -11.56
CA LYS A 574 29.87 25.79 -10.72
C LYS A 574 30.35 25.94 -9.27
N ILE A 575 29.49 25.71 -8.30
CA ILE A 575 29.86 25.70 -6.87
C ILE A 575 29.94 24.24 -6.41
N PRO A 576 31.10 23.74 -5.96
CA PRO A 576 31.21 22.39 -5.43
C PRO A 576 30.54 22.29 -4.05
N VAL A 577 29.71 21.28 -3.86
CA VAL A 577 29.03 21.00 -2.59
C VAL A 577 29.22 19.51 -2.28
N ASN A 578 29.83 19.20 -1.13
CA ASN A 578 29.89 17.81 -0.67
C ASN A 578 28.72 17.54 0.25
N VAL A 579 27.97 16.48 -0.04
CA VAL A 579 26.84 16.00 0.74
C VAL A 579 27.29 14.72 1.43
N SER A 580 27.22 14.68 2.75
CA SER A 580 27.50 13.49 3.54
C SER A 580 26.34 13.16 4.47
N LEU A 581 26.15 11.86 4.68
CA LEU A 581 25.19 11.31 5.62
C LEU A 581 26.00 10.82 6.82
N PRO A 582 26.17 11.65 7.87
CA PRO A 582 26.99 11.27 9.00
C PRO A 582 26.41 10.01 9.63
N GLN A 583 27.20 8.94 9.61
CA GLN A 583 26.85 7.69 10.27
C GLN A 583 26.83 7.92 11.78
N ARG A 584 25.87 7.29 12.45
CA ARG A 584 25.89 7.19 13.90
C ARG A 584 27.17 6.43 14.27
N PRO A 585 28.05 6.94 15.15
CA PRO A 585 29.05 6.06 15.73
C PRO A 585 28.28 4.94 16.44
N ASP A 586 28.62 3.68 16.17
CA ASP A 586 28.09 2.51 16.88
C ASP A 586 28.49 2.60 18.36
N SER A 587 27.80 3.46 19.11
CA SER A 587 28.07 3.80 20.51
C SER A 587 27.66 2.68 21.47
N LEU A 588 27.31 1.50 20.95
CA LEU A 588 27.17 0.27 21.75
C LEU A 588 28.53 -0.34 22.12
N PHE A 589 29.62 0.07 21.47
CA PHE A 589 30.98 -0.45 21.72
C PHE A 589 31.95 0.56 22.32
N ASP A 590 31.49 1.76 22.70
CA ASP A 590 32.29 2.68 23.50
C ASP A 590 31.97 2.44 24.99
N PRO A 591 32.84 1.74 25.75
CA PRO A 591 32.61 1.43 27.17
C PRO A 591 32.57 2.68 28.07
N SER A 592 32.78 3.88 27.51
CA SER A 592 32.70 5.15 28.20
C SER A 592 31.37 5.90 28.03
N LEU A 593 30.50 5.46 27.11
CA LEU A 593 29.21 6.11 26.82
C LEU A 593 28.05 5.16 27.13
N ASP A 594 27.51 5.29 28.33
CA ASP A 594 26.28 4.62 28.72
C ASP A 594 25.16 4.99 27.71
N PRO A 595 24.47 4.05 27.04
CA PRO A 595 23.35 4.35 26.14
C PRO A 595 22.20 5.09 26.84
N LEU A 596 22.20 5.07 28.18
CA LEU A 596 21.33 5.83 29.09
C LEU A 596 21.67 7.32 29.21
N THR A 597 22.87 7.74 28.80
CA THR A 597 23.34 9.15 28.92
C THR A 597 23.45 9.90 27.60
N MET A 598 23.28 9.22 26.46
CA MET A 598 23.24 9.89 25.16
C MET A 598 22.00 10.77 25.04
N SER A 599 22.21 12.07 24.80
CA SER A 599 21.14 13.03 24.54
C SER A 599 20.29 12.59 23.34
N PRO A 600 18.95 12.72 23.38
CA PRO A 600 18.07 12.42 22.23
C PRO A 600 18.41 13.24 20.97
N VAL A 601 19.22 14.29 21.10
CA VAL A 601 19.70 15.13 19.99
C VAL A 601 20.67 14.37 19.06
N ASP A 602 21.49 13.45 19.58
CA ASP A 602 22.48 12.69 18.80
C ASP A 602 21.86 11.52 17.99
N ARG A 603 20.57 11.25 18.16
CA ARG A 603 19.85 10.14 17.51
C ARG A 603 19.10 10.55 16.24
N ARG A 604 19.12 11.84 15.87
CA ARG A 604 18.27 12.40 14.81
C ARG A 604 18.85 12.17 13.43
N THR A 605 17.99 11.85 12.46
CA THR A 605 18.39 11.81 11.05
C THR A 605 18.88 13.20 10.62
N ARG A 606 20.08 13.28 10.03
CA ARG A 606 20.65 14.55 9.57
C ARG A 606 21.43 14.40 8.27
N ILE A 607 21.51 15.50 7.53
CA ILE A 607 22.28 15.64 6.30
C ILE A 607 23.28 16.77 6.51
N LEU A 608 24.53 16.51 6.15
CA LEU A 608 25.60 17.49 6.21
C LEU A 608 25.97 17.93 4.80
N MET A 609 25.98 19.24 4.56
CA MET A 609 26.43 19.82 3.30
C MET A 609 27.58 20.79 3.57
N THR A 610 28.67 20.63 2.84
CA THR A 610 29.81 21.56 2.91
C THR A 610 30.03 22.23 1.56
N CYS A 611 30.19 23.55 1.57
CA CYS A 611 30.45 24.34 0.37
C CYS A 611 31.46 25.46 0.66
N PRO A 612 32.23 25.93 -0.34
CA PRO A 612 33.17 27.02 -0.14
C PRO A 612 32.42 28.32 0.18
N GLU A 613 33.02 29.15 1.04
CA GLU A 613 32.53 30.51 1.27
C GLU A 613 32.64 31.37 0.02
N ARG A 614 31.81 32.42 -0.03
CA ARG A 614 31.83 33.36 -1.14
C ARG A 614 33.07 34.26 -1.02
N PRO A 615 33.88 34.40 -2.08
CA PRO A 615 34.97 35.38 -2.10
C PRO A 615 34.47 36.79 -1.77
N PRO A 616 35.25 37.61 -1.04
CA PRO A 616 36.67 37.43 -0.71
C PRO A 616 36.97 36.62 0.56
N ILE A 617 35.95 36.12 1.26
CA ILE A 617 36.14 35.38 2.52
C ILE A 617 36.60 33.95 2.19
N SER A 618 37.72 33.53 2.79
CA SER A 618 38.26 32.18 2.64
C SER A 618 37.77 31.31 3.81
N GLY A 619 36.91 30.35 3.52
CA GLY A 619 36.33 29.46 4.52
C GLY A 619 35.48 28.36 3.88
N VAL A 620 34.95 27.48 4.73
CA VAL A 620 33.98 26.46 4.36
C VAL A 620 32.71 26.73 5.15
N VAL A 621 31.58 26.79 4.45
CA VAL A 621 30.26 26.79 5.07
C VAL A 621 29.84 25.36 5.27
N GLU A 622 29.46 25.03 6.50
CA GLU A 622 28.88 23.76 6.87
C GLU A 622 27.39 23.98 7.23
N ILE A 623 26.53 23.23 6.56
CA ILE A 623 25.07 23.31 6.68
C ILE A 623 24.61 21.95 7.17
N THR A 624 24.08 21.90 8.39
CA THR A 624 23.50 20.69 8.97
C THR A 624 21.99 20.83 8.97
N VAL A 625 21.31 19.91 8.29
CA VAL A 625 19.84 19.83 8.30
C VAL A 625 19.45 18.56 9.02
N ALA A 626 18.76 18.68 10.15
CA ALA A 626 18.32 17.55 10.96
C ALA A 626 16.80 17.51 11.09
N TYR A 627 16.27 16.29 11.21
CA TYR A 627 14.87 16.06 11.53
C TYR A 627 14.63 16.30 13.02
N ASP A 628 13.74 17.23 13.36
CA ASP A 628 13.49 17.66 14.74
C ASP A 628 12.02 18.03 14.97
N GLU A 629 11.28 17.10 15.56
CA GLU A 629 9.84 17.19 15.83
C GLU A 629 9.48 18.29 16.86
N THR A 630 10.46 18.66 17.71
CA THR A 630 10.29 19.69 18.74
C THR A 630 10.26 21.10 18.15
N ARG A 631 10.83 21.29 16.96
CA ARG A 631 10.81 22.57 16.24
C ARG A 631 9.43 22.82 15.65
N SER A 632 9.06 24.10 15.54
CA SER A 632 7.75 24.50 14.99
C SER A 632 7.52 23.99 13.55
N ARG A 633 8.60 23.83 12.78
CA ARG A 633 8.61 23.33 11.40
C ARG A 633 8.95 21.85 11.25
N GLY A 634 9.26 21.14 12.33
CA GLY A 634 9.65 19.72 12.32
C GLY A 634 11.10 19.46 11.84
N LEU A 635 11.88 20.50 11.58
CA LEU A 635 13.26 20.42 11.11
C LEU A 635 14.11 21.45 11.86
N SER A 636 15.40 21.17 12.03
CA SER A 636 16.39 22.15 12.46
C SER A 636 17.45 22.35 11.38
N VAL A 637 17.81 23.60 11.13
CA VAL A 637 18.91 23.96 10.23
C VAL A 637 19.96 24.71 11.03
N GLU A 638 21.15 24.13 11.12
CA GLU A 638 22.31 24.72 11.78
C GLU A 638 23.34 25.13 10.72
N LEU A 639 23.87 26.34 10.86
CA LEU A 639 24.87 26.91 9.97
C LEU A 639 26.14 27.19 10.74
N ASN A 640 27.24 26.57 10.32
CA ASN A 640 28.59 26.89 10.77
C ASN A 640 29.33 27.57 9.61
N GLY A 641 29.79 28.81 9.84
CA GLY A 641 30.35 29.68 8.79
C GLY A 641 29.28 30.57 8.14
N ALA A 642 29.51 30.98 6.89
CA ALA A 642 28.64 31.90 6.12
C ALA A 642 28.58 33.32 6.70
N MET A 643 29.75 33.87 7.01
CA MET A 643 29.92 35.27 7.45
C MET A 643 29.23 36.24 6.47
N GLY A 644 28.33 37.09 6.99
CA GLY A 644 27.59 38.09 6.20
C GLY A 644 26.25 37.62 5.62
N CYS A 645 25.80 36.40 5.92
CA CYS A 645 24.46 35.94 5.52
C CYS A 645 23.40 36.31 6.57
N ASP A 646 22.52 37.27 6.26
CA ASP A 646 21.39 37.65 7.13
C ASP A 646 20.12 36.85 6.80
N MET A 647 20.22 35.52 6.87
CA MET A 647 19.05 34.64 6.71
C MET A 647 18.57 34.16 8.07
N LYS A 648 17.31 34.46 8.38
CA LYS A 648 16.65 33.93 9.58
C LYS A 648 16.59 32.39 9.51
N PRO A 649 16.84 31.68 10.63
CA PRO A 649 16.80 30.21 10.67
C PRO A 649 15.43 29.67 10.26
N ASP A 650 14.34 30.31 10.67
CA ASP A 650 12.97 29.95 10.29
C ASP A 650 12.75 29.91 8.76
N THR A 651 13.42 30.80 8.02
CA THR A 651 13.34 30.85 6.56
C THR A 651 14.08 29.67 5.93
N LEU A 652 15.21 29.27 6.50
CA LEU A 652 16.01 28.13 6.03
C LEU A 652 15.29 26.81 6.32
N GLU A 653 14.70 26.68 7.51
CA GLU A 653 13.85 25.54 7.88
C GLU A 653 12.65 25.44 6.93
N GLU A 654 11.99 26.55 6.60
CA GLU A 654 10.88 26.57 5.63
C GLU A 654 11.36 26.15 4.23
N ILE A 655 12.53 26.59 3.77
CA ILE A 655 13.08 26.19 2.47
C ILE A 655 13.38 24.68 2.46
N ALA A 656 14.03 24.16 3.50
CA ALA A 656 14.35 22.73 3.62
C ALA A 656 13.07 21.88 3.59
N ARG A 657 12.07 22.27 4.39
CA ARG A 657 10.76 21.62 4.47
C ARG A 657 10.03 21.53 3.14
N ARG A 658 10.18 22.55 2.27
CA ARG A 658 9.56 22.60 0.94
C ARG A 658 10.34 21.86 -0.15
N GLY A 659 11.31 21.02 0.23
CA GLY A 659 12.15 20.25 -0.71
C GLY A 659 13.35 21.03 -1.26
N GLY A 660 13.67 22.19 -0.67
CA GLY A 660 14.79 23.04 -1.08
C GLY A 660 16.13 22.71 -0.43
N THR A 661 16.24 21.60 0.30
CA THR A 661 17.41 21.24 1.12
C THR A 661 18.72 21.26 0.32
N LEU A 662 18.79 20.57 -0.82
CA LEU A 662 20.00 20.49 -1.64
C LEU A 662 20.37 21.82 -2.33
N GLY A 663 19.45 22.81 -2.32
CA GLY A 663 19.68 24.16 -2.84
C GLY A 663 20.07 25.20 -1.78
N LEU A 664 20.15 24.82 -0.50
CA LEU A 664 20.44 25.76 0.60
C LEU A 664 21.80 26.44 0.44
N SER A 665 22.85 25.68 0.08
CA SER A 665 24.21 26.21 -0.13
C SER A 665 24.24 27.32 -1.19
N GLY A 666 23.51 27.15 -2.30
CA GLY A 666 23.40 28.18 -3.34
C GLY A 666 22.68 29.45 -2.87
N ARG A 667 21.63 29.31 -2.04
CA ARG A 667 20.90 30.46 -1.48
C ARG A 667 21.73 31.24 -0.46
N LEU A 668 22.49 30.54 0.39
CA LEU A 668 23.43 31.16 1.32
C LEU A 668 24.53 31.91 0.56
N TRP A 669 25.07 31.31 -0.51
CA TRP A 669 26.06 31.94 -1.38
C TRP A 669 25.52 33.21 -2.08
N ALA A 670 24.24 33.22 -2.47
CA ALA A 670 23.62 34.40 -3.06
C ALA A 670 23.44 35.54 -2.05
N ASN A 671 23.04 35.21 -0.82
CA ASN A 671 22.68 36.20 0.21
C ASN A 671 23.86 36.77 1.00
N SER A 672 25.06 36.19 0.90
CA SER A 672 26.27 36.74 1.52
C SER A 672 26.79 38.05 0.88
N ARG A 673 26.08 38.64 -0.09
CA ARG A 673 26.37 39.98 -0.67
C ARG A 673 26.02 41.15 0.24
N GLY A 674 25.36 40.93 1.38
CA GLY A 674 24.74 41.98 2.20
C GLY A 674 25.67 42.98 2.90
N MET A 675 26.99 42.94 2.69
CA MET A 675 27.92 43.97 3.19
C MET A 675 28.50 44.77 2.03
N SER A 676 27.77 45.80 1.60
CA SER A 676 28.34 46.99 0.94
C SER A 676 27.74 48.23 1.54
#